data_AF-A0A2V6TE07-F1
#
_entry.id   AF-A0A2V6TE07-F1
#
_cell.length_a   1.000
_cell.length_b   1.000
_cell.length_c   1.000
_cell.angle_alpha   90.00
_cell.angle_beta   90.00
_cell.angle_gamma   90.00
#
_symmetry.space_group_name_H-M   'P 1'
#
loop_
_entity.id
_entity.type
_entity.pdbx_description
1 polymer ?
#
loop_
_entity_poly.entity_id
_entity_poly.type
_entity_poly.pdbx_seq_one_letter_code
_entity_poly.pdbx_strand_id
1 'polypeptide(L)'
;MTTPLKVLILEDLQADAELMLHELRRAGFDPNWKRVQSEGEFLANLAPDVDVILADYHLPMFDATRALELLQQRALDIPFIVVSGTITEESAVECMKRGASDYLLKDRLARLGPAVIRALEDRRVREGKRQVEERYRWVSENIMDAVFLLDLEGHVVFTNRRGEELTGYPEAEQRGRPIWSLLTPEGAAEAQRRLQAVRSGQEVDPSFETEVVRRDGVRVSVESNVTSVFKDGQLVGRLAVVRDISTRRRAETALRDTSQRLQTLIDAAPVAIIAMDEAWRVVLWNKSATRMLGWNEHEVLGQAVPTIPDHKRAEFDAAVAQNRRGVATLYETQRRRKDGTLIDVISSTAPLVDARGRVTGSMGVLVDLAEQKQLEEQLRQSQKMEAVGQLAGGIAHDFNNLLTVIGGRTYLLLTTLPEKHPGRPNVELIQETAERAAVLTRQLLAFSRKQILALQVLDLNTIVASIERILRRLIGEHIQLVIEPSATPGWVKVDPGQMEQVILNLSVNARDAMPEGGRLTIRTAHVGVAEAAARTHAEIQAGPAVLLEVRDTGIGMTDEIRTRIFEPFFTTKPAGHGTGLGLATVYGIVKQSGGTIEVLSQPGQGSTFQIYLPRVEETEATSPTDAPAPRHIGGSETILLVEDAEDVRDLARDILGLMGYNLMTASNPVEAIQVSQDHSGVIQLLLTDVVMPGMSGRQLADRLVADRPGLKVLFMSGYTDNAIVHHGVLDPGTAFVQKPFTPDSLSRKVREVLDAS
;
A
#
# COMPACT_ATOMS: atom_id res chain seq x y z
N MET A 1 14.86 -38.44 85.41
CA MET A 1 15.56 -38.60 84.12
C MET A 1 16.81 -37.77 84.22
N THR A 2 17.98 -38.35 84.02
CA THR A 2 19.25 -37.60 84.03
C THR A 2 19.40 -36.84 82.73
N THR A 3 19.87 -35.60 82.79
CA THR A 3 20.03 -34.73 81.61
C THR A 3 21.41 -34.98 80.99
N PRO A 4 21.52 -35.47 79.74
CA PRO A 4 22.82 -35.65 79.10
C PRO A 4 23.55 -34.31 78.98
N LEU A 5 24.85 -34.28 79.26
CA LEU A 5 25.64 -33.06 79.25
C LEU A 5 27.05 -33.34 78.71
N LYS A 6 27.45 -32.73 77.60
CA LYS A 6 28.81 -32.81 77.06
C LYS A 6 29.72 -31.79 77.73
N VAL A 7 30.68 -32.28 78.51
CA VAL A 7 31.54 -31.43 79.35
C VAL A 7 32.99 -31.55 78.92
N LEU A 8 33.61 -30.42 78.58
CA LEU A 8 35.06 -30.37 78.40
C LEU A 8 35.69 -29.87 79.71
N ILE A 9 36.52 -30.70 80.34
CA ILE A 9 37.14 -30.40 81.63
C ILE A 9 38.63 -30.11 81.41
N LEU A 10 39.06 -28.89 81.68
CA LEU A 10 40.45 -28.47 81.64
C LEU A 10 41.05 -28.56 83.05
N GLU A 11 41.76 -29.65 83.35
CA GLU A 11 42.18 -30.02 84.72
C GLU A 11 43.36 -31.02 84.71
N ASP A 12 44.42 -30.74 85.48
CA ASP A 12 45.62 -31.59 85.54
C ASP A 12 45.49 -32.75 86.54
N LEU A 13 44.73 -32.56 87.63
CA LEU A 13 44.48 -33.57 88.65
C LEU A 13 43.24 -34.40 88.35
N GLN A 14 43.40 -35.71 88.20
CA GLN A 14 42.26 -36.58 87.88
C GLN A 14 41.22 -36.60 89.02
N ALA A 15 41.67 -36.51 90.26
CA ALA A 15 40.79 -36.45 91.44
C ALA A 15 39.83 -35.25 91.39
N ASP A 16 40.30 -34.09 90.94
CA ASP A 16 39.51 -32.86 90.88
C ASP A 16 38.48 -32.91 89.75
N ALA A 17 38.84 -33.51 88.61
CA ALA A 17 37.89 -33.81 87.54
C ALA A 17 36.78 -34.78 88.01
N GLU A 18 37.14 -35.82 88.75
CA GLU A 18 36.17 -36.78 89.31
C GLU A 18 35.24 -36.13 90.33
N LEU A 19 35.74 -35.19 91.15
CA LEU A 19 34.95 -34.37 92.07
C LEU A 19 33.93 -33.48 91.35
N MET A 20 34.35 -32.78 90.28
CA MET A 20 33.44 -31.97 89.45
C MET A 20 32.33 -32.84 88.83
N LEU A 21 32.69 -34.03 88.33
CA LEU A 21 31.73 -34.97 87.75
C LEU A 21 30.75 -35.53 88.79
N HIS A 22 31.22 -35.77 90.02
CA HIS A 22 30.35 -36.20 91.12
C HIS A 22 29.28 -35.15 91.41
N GLU A 23 29.65 -33.88 91.49
CA GLU A 23 28.71 -32.80 91.75
C GLU A 23 27.75 -32.55 90.57
N LEU A 24 28.21 -32.70 89.32
CA LEU A 24 27.33 -32.67 88.15
C LEU A 24 26.28 -33.80 88.18
N ARG A 25 26.70 -35.03 88.53
CA ARG A 25 25.78 -36.17 88.67
C ARG A 25 24.77 -35.96 89.80
N ARG A 26 25.22 -35.42 90.93
CA ARG A 26 24.36 -35.06 92.05
C ARG A 26 23.33 -33.98 91.68
N ALA A 27 23.68 -33.08 90.76
CA ALA A 27 22.78 -32.08 90.20
C ALA A 27 21.80 -32.65 89.13
N GLY A 28 21.86 -33.96 88.85
CA GLY A 28 20.95 -34.63 87.92
C GLY A 28 21.43 -34.71 86.47
N PHE A 29 22.69 -34.35 86.19
CA PHE A 29 23.28 -34.50 84.86
C PHE A 29 23.87 -35.90 84.64
N ASP A 30 23.91 -36.33 83.37
CA ASP A 30 24.68 -37.47 82.89
C ASP A 30 25.84 -36.96 82.02
N PRO A 31 27.00 -36.64 82.63
CA PRO A 31 28.08 -35.98 81.91
C PRO A 31 28.82 -36.95 80.98
N ASN A 32 28.78 -36.69 79.68
CA ASN A 32 29.72 -37.21 78.70
C ASN A 32 30.92 -36.26 78.64
N TRP A 33 32.03 -36.64 79.26
CA TRP A 33 33.11 -35.70 79.54
C TRP A 33 34.43 -36.12 78.91
N LYS A 34 35.26 -35.12 78.62
CA LYS A 34 36.65 -35.32 78.22
C LYS A 34 37.54 -34.39 79.02
N ARG A 35 38.57 -34.95 79.65
CA ARG A 35 39.60 -34.17 80.34
C ARG A 35 40.73 -33.84 79.40
N VAL A 36 41.19 -32.59 79.46
CA VAL A 36 42.30 -32.05 78.69
C VAL A 36 43.23 -31.28 79.63
N GLN A 37 44.51 -31.24 79.31
CA GLN A 37 45.54 -30.64 80.17
C GLN A 37 46.44 -29.63 79.46
N SER A 38 46.41 -29.59 78.14
CA SER A 38 47.25 -28.71 77.32
C SER A 38 46.41 -27.90 76.32
N GLU A 39 46.97 -26.78 75.85
CA GLU A 39 46.35 -25.92 74.83
C GLU A 39 45.99 -26.71 73.56
N GLY A 40 46.88 -27.61 73.12
CA GLY A 40 46.66 -28.46 71.94
C GLY A 40 45.49 -29.44 72.12
N GLU A 41 45.39 -30.08 73.29
CA GLU A 41 44.26 -30.97 73.60
C GLU A 41 42.96 -30.21 73.75
N PHE A 42 42.98 -29.04 74.38
CA PHE A 42 41.81 -28.16 74.51
C PHE A 42 41.28 -27.77 73.13
N LEU A 43 42.14 -27.27 72.24
CA LEU A 43 41.75 -26.90 70.87
C LEU A 43 41.27 -28.09 70.02
N ALA A 44 41.84 -29.28 70.21
CA ALA A 44 41.43 -30.48 69.48
C ALA A 44 40.05 -31.00 69.91
N ASN A 45 39.61 -30.66 71.12
CA ASN A 45 38.32 -31.12 71.68
C ASN A 45 37.30 -29.98 71.88
N LEU A 46 37.68 -28.75 71.55
CA LEU A 46 36.79 -27.60 71.55
C LEU A 46 35.92 -27.64 70.29
N ALA A 47 34.70 -28.15 70.44
CA ALA A 47 33.73 -28.30 69.36
C ALA A 47 32.38 -27.65 69.69
N PRO A 48 31.57 -27.25 68.69
CA PRO A 48 30.29 -26.56 68.91
C PRO A 48 29.24 -27.38 69.68
N ASP A 49 29.41 -28.70 69.76
CA ASP A 49 28.52 -29.64 70.45
C ASP A 49 28.90 -29.85 71.92
N VAL A 50 29.90 -29.13 72.44
CA VAL A 50 30.19 -29.06 73.88
C VAL A 50 29.16 -28.16 74.55
N ASP A 51 28.56 -28.64 75.64
CA ASP A 51 27.49 -27.95 76.36
C ASP A 51 28.05 -26.98 77.40
N VAL A 52 29.15 -27.34 78.07
CA VAL A 52 29.83 -26.49 79.07
C VAL A 52 31.31 -26.85 79.19
N ILE A 53 32.15 -25.86 79.45
CA ILE A 53 33.58 -26.00 79.75
C ILE A 53 33.79 -25.72 81.24
N LEU A 54 34.43 -26.65 81.95
CA LEU A 54 34.88 -26.48 83.32
C LEU A 54 36.40 -26.39 83.33
N ALA A 55 36.96 -25.30 83.84
CA ALA A 55 38.40 -25.07 83.74
C ALA A 55 39.02 -24.74 85.09
N ASP A 56 40.09 -25.43 85.46
CA ASP A 56 40.95 -24.99 86.56
C ASP A 56 41.68 -23.71 86.17
N TYR A 57 41.76 -22.78 87.12
CA TYR A 57 42.40 -21.49 86.94
C TYR A 57 43.93 -21.61 86.82
N HIS A 58 44.57 -22.51 87.58
CA HIS A 58 46.04 -22.61 87.65
C HIS A 58 46.55 -23.94 87.13
N LEU A 59 46.99 -23.95 85.87
CA LEU A 59 47.68 -25.08 85.25
C LEU A 59 49.11 -24.68 84.87
N PRO A 60 50.12 -25.55 85.03
CA PRO A 60 51.54 -25.18 84.90
C PRO A 60 51.93 -24.51 83.57
N MET A 61 51.21 -24.81 82.48
CA MET A 61 51.55 -24.38 81.12
C MET A 61 50.36 -23.78 80.33
N PHE A 62 49.12 -23.80 80.86
CA PHE A 62 47.92 -23.39 80.11
C PHE A 62 46.75 -23.04 81.04
N ASP A 63 46.64 -21.78 81.46
CA ASP A 63 45.65 -21.34 82.44
C ASP A 63 44.23 -21.12 81.84
N ALA A 64 43.23 -20.97 82.73
CA ALA A 64 41.84 -20.74 82.31
C ALA A 64 41.65 -19.45 81.50
N THR A 65 42.48 -18.42 81.72
CA THR A 65 42.34 -17.15 81.00
C THR A 65 42.72 -17.30 79.53
N ARG A 66 43.78 -18.07 79.25
CA ARG A 66 44.19 -18.43 77.90
C ARG A 66 43.17 -19.33 77.21
N ALA A 67 42.57 -20.29 77.92
CA ALA A 67 41.51 -21.14 77.38
C ALA A 67 40.25 -20.34 76.99
N LEU A 68 39.89 -19.32 77.80
CA LEU A 68 38.76 -18.43 77.53
C LEU A 68 39.01 -17.53 76.29
N GLU A 69 40.24 -17.02 76.12
CA GLU A 69 40.62 -16.30 74.90
C GLU A 69 40.47 -17.16 73.64
N LEU A 70 40.88 -18.43 73.70
CA LEU A 70 40.77 -19.36 72.57
C LEU A 70 39.32 -19.68 72.21
N LEU A 71 38.45 -19.80 73.22
CA LEU A 71 37.01 -19.96 73.02
C LEU A 71 36.42 -18.77 72.24
N GLN A 72 36.80 -17.55 72.62
CA GLN A 72 36.34 -16.32 71.96
C GLN A 72 36.85 -16.21 70.52
N GLN A 73 38.12 -16.56 70.27
CA GLN A 73 38.68 -16.58 68.92
C GLN A 73 37.97 -17.53 67.97
N ARG A 74 37.39 -18.62 68.49
CA ARG A 74 36.58 -19.59 67.74
C ARG A 74 35.12 -19.15 67.54
N ALA A 75 34.70 -18.04 68.16
CA ALA A 75 33.33 -17.53 68.15
C ALA A 75 32.28 -18.57 68.58
N LEU A 76 32.62 -19.44 69.55
CA LEU A 76 31.71 -20.43 70.10
C LEU A 76 31.04 -19.89 71.38
N ASP A 77 29.70 -19.89 71.41
CA ASP A 77 28.91 -19.49 72.59
C ASP A 77 28.73 -20.68 73.54
N ILE A 78 29.84 -21.16 74.14
CA ILE A 78 29.85 -22.27 75.10
C ILE A 78 30.05 -21.69 76.51
N PRO A 79 29.17 -21.99 77.48
CA PRO A 79 29.39 -21.64 78.88
C PRO A 79 30.76 -22.07 79.39
N PHE A 80 31.50 -21.15 80.00
CA PHE A 80 32.85 -21.38 80.52
C PHE A 80 32.88 -21.07 82.01
N ILE A 81 33.05 -22.08 82.86
CA ILE A 81 33.03 -21.94 84.33
C ILE A 81 34.42 -22.23 84.87
N VAL A 82 34.97 -21.28 85.63
CA VAL A 82 36.28 -21.42 86.27
C VAL A 82 36.12 -22.11 87.62
N VAL A 83 36.90 -23.15 87.91
CA VAL A 83 36.85 -23.94 89.15
C VAL A 83 38.24 -24.02 89.77
N SER A 84 38.54 -23.23 90.80
CA SER A 84 39.90 -23.09 91.35
C SER A 84 40.02 -23.43 92.83
N GLY A 85 41.15 -24.04 93.25
CA GLY A 85 41.45 -24.31 94.65
C GLY A 85 41.84 -23.05 95.45
N THR A 86 42.48 -22.09 94.77
CA THR A 86 42.84 -20.79 95.31
C THR A 86 42.74 -19.76 94.19
N ILE A 87 41.81 -18.82 94.30
CA ILE A 87 41.73 -17.68 93.38
C ILE A 87 41.53 -16.41 94.20
N THR A 88 42.26 -15.35 93.87
CA THR A 88 42.04 -14.03 94.47
C THR A 88 40.78 -13.41 93.87
N GLU A 89 40.17 -12.47 94.58
CA GLU A 89 38.99 -11.74 94.10
C GLU A 89 39.29 -10.98 92.79
N GLU A 90 40.51 -10.44 92.65
CA GLU A 90 40.98 -9.79 91.42
C GLU A 90 41.03 -10.75 90.22
N SER A 91 41.58 -11.96 90.40
CA SER A 91 41.64 -12.99 89.38
C SER A 91 40.26 -13.51 88.97
N ALA A 92 39.33 -13.64 89.92
CA ALA A 92 37.95 -14.03 89.64
C ALA A 92 37.22 -12.96 88.81
N VAL A 93 37.37 -11.68 89.15
CA VAL A 93 36.79 -10.55 88.41
C VAL A 93 37.35 -10.48 86.98
N GLU A 94 38.64 -10.74 86.80
CA GLU A 94 39.27 -10.75 85.47
C GLU A 94 38.68 -11.85 84.57
N CYS A 95 38.44 -13.05 85.10
CA CYS A 95 37.77 -14.12 84.36
C CYS A 95 36.36 -13.74 83.90
N MET A 96 35.59 -13.10 84.79
CA MET A 96 34.23 -12.65 84.46
C MET A 96 34.22 -11.53 83.41
N LYS A 97 35.15 -10.56 83.49
CA LYS A 97 35.30 -9.50 82.47
C LYS A 97 35.66 -10.06 81.09
N ARG A 98 36.43 -11.15 81.08
CA ARG A 98 36.79 -11.89 79.87
C ARG A 98 35.70 -12.84 79.40
N GLY A 99 34.52 -12.86 80.01
CA GLY A 99 33.37 -13.62 79.51
C GLY A 99 33.23 -15.04 80.06
N ALA A 100 33.88 -15.38 81.17
CA ALA A 100 33.51 -16.57 81.93
C ALA A 100 32.06 -16.44 82.42
N SER A 101 31.32 -17.55 82.36
CA SER A 101 29.92 -17.62 82.78
C SER A 101 29.75 -17.62 84.29
N ASP A 102 30.68 -18.23 85.02
CA ASP A 102 30.73 -18.22 86.48
C ASP A 102 32.14 -18.60 86.99
N TYR A 103 32.40 -18.40 88.28
CA TYR A 103 33.60 -18.91 88.95
C TYR A 103 33.25 -19.58 90.29
N LEU A 104 33.97 -20.65 90.63
CA LEU A 104 33.74 -21.48 91.81
C LEU A 104 35.06 -21.84 92.49
N LEU A 105 35.02 -21.92 93.82
CA LEU A 105 36.12 -22.44 94.63
C LEU A 105 35.97 -23.97 94.81
N LYS A 106 37.09 -24.72 94.76
CA LYS A 106 37.09 -26.19 94.92
C LYS A 106 36.55 -26.64 96.30
N ASP A 107 36.61 -25.78 97.32
CA ASP A 107 36.01 -26.03 98.65
C ASP A 107 34.47 -25.89 98.69
N ARG A 108 33.86 -25.34 97.62
CA ARG A 108 32.43 -25.06 97.49
C ARG A 108 31.83 -25.66 96.21
N LEU A 109 32.35 -26.80 95.76
CA LEU A 109 31.91 -27.50 94.55
C LEU A 109 30.42 -27.88 94.53
N ALA A 110 29.75 -27.94 95.68
CA ALA A 110 28.29 -28.14 95.75
C ALA A 110 27.48 -27.10 94.95
N ARG A 111 28.07 -25.95 94.57
CA ARG A 111 27.45 -24.91 93.75
C ARG A 111 27.63 -25.11 92.24
N LEU A 112 28.40 -26.11 91.81
CA LEU A 112 28.69 -26.37 90.40
C LEU A 112 27.43 -26.71 89.59
N GLY A 113 26.56 -27.57 90.12
CA GLY A 113 25.28 -27.90 89.49
C GLY A 113 24.42 -26.67 89.17
N PRO A 114 24.07 -25.83 90.17
CA PRO A 114 23.35 -24.59 89.95
C PRO A 114 24.01 -23.61 88.96
N ALA A 115 25.34 -23.48 89.00
CA ALA A 115 26.08 -22.61 88.09
C ALA A 115 25.96 -23.06 86.62
N VAL A 116 26.07 -24.36 86.38
CA VAL A 116 25.90 -24.96 85.04
C VAL A 116 24.47 -24.81 84.54
N ILE A 117 23.45 -25.05 85.37
CA ILE A 117 22.04 -24.87 85.00
C ILE A 117 21.79 -23.43 84.52
N ARG A 118 22.21 -22.45 85.31
CA ARG A 118 22.03 -21.03 84.98
C ARG A 118 22.71 -20.67 83.67
N ALA A 119 23.96 -21.10 83.48
CA ALA A 119 24.72 -20.76 82.29
C ALA A 119 24.12 -21.37 80.99
N LEU A 120 23.53 -22.57 81.10
CA LEU A 120 22.81 -23.20 79.98
C LEU A 120 21.48 -22.49 79.67
N GLU A 121 20.74 -22.04 80.68
CA GLU A 121 19.50 -21.26 80.49
C GLU A 121 19.76 -19.92 79.80
N ASP A 122 20.80 -19.20 80.22
CA ASP A 122 21.19 -17.90 79.63
C ASP A 122 21.60 -18.04 78.15
N ARG A 123 22.27 -19.14 77.78
CA ARG A 123 22.55 -19.47 76.37
C ARG A 123 21.26 -19.73 75.59
N ARG A 124 20.36 -20.56 76.12
CA ARG A 124 19.11 -20.94 75.45
C ARG A 124 18.21 -19.73 75.15
N VAL A 125 18.12 -18.77 76.07
CA VAL A 125 17.35 -17.53 75.86
C VAL A 125 17.95 -16.67 74.74
N ARG A 126 19.28 -16.53 74.70
CA ARG A 126 19.98 -15.77 73.66
C ARG A 126 19.81 -16.42 72.28
N GLU A 127 19.97 -17.74 72.19
CA GLU A 127 19.76 -18.50 70.94
C GLU A 127 18.30 -18.40 70.45
N GLY A 128 17.32 -18.53 71.34
CA GLY A 128 15.89 -18.43 70.99
C GLY A 128 15.51 -17.06 70.41
N LYS A 129 16.03 -15.97 70.99
CA LYS A 129 15.79 -14.62 70.45
C LYS A 129 16.39 -14.45 69.05
N ARG A 130 17.63 -14.92 68.85
CA ARG A 130 18.32 -14.83 67.55
C ARG A 130 17.58 -15.60 66.45
N GLN A 131 17.12 -16.82 66.73
CA GLN A 131 16.38 -17.63 65.76
C GLN A 131 15.05 -16.99 65.32
N VAL A 132 14.35 -16.33 66.25
CA VAL A 132 13.11 -15.64 65.94
C VAL A 132 13.36 -14.43 65.03
N GLU A 133 14.39 -13.62 65.33
CA GLU A 133 14.78 -12.46 64.51
C GLU A 133 15.26 -12.87 63.11
N GLU A 134 16.06 -13.93 63.00
CA GLU A 134 16.51 -14.50 61.72
C GLU A 134 15.33 -15.02 60.89
N ARG A 135 14.37 -15.70 61.53
CA ARG A 135 13.17 -16.21 60.85
C ARG A 135 12.28 -15.09 60.30
N TYR A 136 12.07 -14.02 61.06
CA TYR A 136 11.30 -12.86 60.58
C TYR A 136 11.98 -12.19 59.38
N ARG A 137 13.30 -11.99 59.45
CA ARG A 137 14.07 -11.42 58.35
C ARG A 137 13.97 -12.29 57.10
N TRP A 138 14.17 -13.60 57.25
CA TRP A 138 14.10 -14.56 56.14
C TRP A 138 12.73 -14.54 55.45
N VAL A 139 11.62 -14.56 56.21
CA VAL A 139 10.27 -14.50 55.62
C VAL A 139 10.08 -13.17 54.87
N SER A 140 10.47 -12.04 55.46
CA SER A 140 10.29 -10.73 54.84
C SER A 140 11.09 -10.54 53.54
N GLU A 141 12.30 -11.11 53.47
CA GLU A 141 13.20 -11.01 52.32
C GLU A 141 12.81 -11.94 51.16
N ASN A 142 12.10 -13.03 51.44
CA ASN A 142 11.65 -14.00 50.43
C ASN A 142 10.23 -13.74 49.91
N ILE A 143 9.52 -12.74 50.45
CA ILE A 143 8.24 -12.28 49.87
C ILE A 143 8.52 -11.62 48.51
N MET A 144 7.67 -11.92 47.52
CA MET A 144 7.82 -11.41 46.15
C MET A 144 7.32 -9.96 45.98
N ASP A 145 6.39 -9.55 46.84
CA ASP A 145 5.85 -8.19 46.84
C ASP A 145 6.71 -7.26 47.73
N ALA A 146 6.70 -5.97 47.41
CA ALA A 146 7.32 -4.96 48.25
C ALA A 146 6.50 -4.76 49.52
N VAL A 147 7.15 -4.78 50.68
CA VAL A 147 6.50 -4.60 51.97
C VAL A 147 6.99 -3.30 52.58
N PHE A 148 6.06 -2.45 53.00
CA PHE A 148 6.34 -1.22 53.76
C PHE A 148 5.56 -1.25 55.06
N LEU A 149 6.26 -1.12 56.17
CA LEU A 149 5.65 -0.81 57.46
C LEU A 149 5.69 0.71 57.64
N LEU A 150 4.54 1.29 57.96
CA LEU A 150 4.36 2.73 58.12
C LEU A 150 3.97 3.07 59.57
N ASP A 151 4.41 4.21 60.07
CA ASP A 151 3.92 4.77 61.34
C ASP A 151 2.53 5.40 61.21
N LEU A 152 2.03 6.03 62.28
CA LEU A 152 0.70 6.67 62.32
C LEU A 152 0.61 7.92 61.45
N GLU A 153 1.76 8.54 61.19
CA GLU A 153 1.92 9.70 60.33
C GLU A 153 2.13 9.30 58.86
N GLY A 154 2.37 8.02 58.55
CA GLY A 154 2.59 7.51 57.19
C GLY A 154 4.06 7.56 56.73
N HIS A 155 5.02 7.65 57.65
CA HIS A 155 6.44 7.49 57.35
C HIS A 155 6.86 6.03 57.36
N VAL A 156 7.81 5.68 56.49
CA VAL A 156 8.34 4.32 56.38
C VAL A 156 9.16 3.98 57.62
N VAL A 157 8.75 2.98 58.37
CA VAL A 157 9.46 2.40 59.51
C VAL A 157 10.41 1.29 59.06
N PHE A 158 9.97 0.50 58.09
CA PHE A 158 10.71 -0.64 57.55
C PHE A 158 10.29 -0.90 56.10
N THR A 159 11.22 -1.38 55.28
CA THR A 159 10.91 -1.99 53.99
C THR A 159 11.79 -3.19 53.72
N ASN A 160 11.24 -4.19 53.02
CA ASN A 160 12.03 -5.35 52.60
C ASN A 160 12.84 -5.03 51.33
N ARG A 161 13.71 -5.96 50.93
CA ARG A 161 14.52 -5.87 49.70
C ARG A 161 13.70 -5.55 48.44
N ARG A 162 12.48 -6.08 48.32
CA ARG A 162 11.60 -5.79 47.18
C ARG A 162 11.14 -4.34 47.14
N GLY A 163 10.93 -3.71 48.30
CA GLY A 163 10.65 -2.28 48.36
C GLY A 163 11.84 -1.41 47.95
N GLU A 164 13.07 -1.82 48.24
CA GLU A 164 14.27 -1.15 47.71
C GLU A 164 14.38 -1.28 46.19
N GLU A 165 14.14 -2.47 45.66
CA GLU A 165 14.17 -2.75 44.21
C GLU A 165 13.11 -1.94 43.46
N LEU A 166 11.90 -1.84 44.03
CA LEU A 166 10.76 -1.11 43.47
C LEU A 166 11.00 0.40 43.45
N THR A 167 11.49 0.99 44.55
CA THR A 167 11.63 2.45 44.68
C THR A 167 13.01 2.95 44.24
N GLY A 168 14.02 2.08 44.18
CA GLY A 168 15.41 2.44 43.87
C GLY A 168 16.14 3.16 45.00
N TYR A 169 15.54 3.21 46.21
CA TYR A 169 16.17 3.77 47.41
C TYR A 169 16.55 2.64 48.37
N PRO A 170 17.72 2.68 49.02
CA PRO A 170 18.04 1.73 50.09
C PRO A 170 17.14 1.97 51.31
N GLU A 171 16.85 0.93 52.11
CA GLU A 171 15.98 0.97 53.29
C GLU A 171 16.37 2.10 54.24
N ALA A 172 17.67 2.29 54.46
CA ALA A 172 18.22 3.34 55.32
C ALA A 172 17.85 4.76 54.87
N GLU A 173 17.74 5.00 53.55
CA GLU A 173 17.27 6.28 53.00
C GLU A 173 15.75 6.39 53.02
N GLN A 174 15.02 5.27 52.96
CA GLN A 174 13.56 5.25 52.99
C GLN A 174 13.01 5.44 54.41
N ARG A 175 13.74 4.97 55.43
CA ARG A 175 13.32 5.06 56.83
C ARG A 175 13.09 6.51 57.27
N GLY A 176 11.92 6.78 57.85
CA GLY A 176 11.47 8.12 58.26
C GLY A 176 10.98 9.00 57.11
N ARG A 177 11.06 8.57 55.85
CA ARG A 177 10.46 9.31 54.73
C ARG A 177 8.96 9.06 54.66
N PRO A 178 8.17 10.08 54.29
CA PRO A 178 6.76 9.89 54.04
C PRO A 178 6.54 9.05 52.78
N ILE A 179 5.64 8.06 52.85
CA ILE A 179 5.37 7.13 51.73
C ILE A 179 4.89 7.86 50.47
N TRP A 180 4.16 8.96 50.62
CA TRP A 180 3.68 9.77 49.49
C TRP A 180 4.79 10.52 48.73
N SER A 181 6.01 10.60 49.27
CA SER A 181 7.17 11.11 48.51
C SER A 181 7.68 10.14 47.44
N LEU A 182 7.22 8.89 47.47
CA LEU A 182 7.55 7.83 46.52
C LEU A 182 6.43 7.63 45.49
N LEU A 183 5.38 8.45 45.51
CA LEU A 183 4.22 8.35 44.63
C LEU A 183 4.16 9.54 43.68
N THR A 184 3.35 9.44 42.63
CA THR A 184 2.97 10.60 41.81
C THR A 184 2.20 11.64 42.63
N PRO A 185 2.12 12.92 42.21
CA PRO A 185 1.35 13.93 42.94
C PRO A 185 -0.12 13.53 43.20
N GLU A 186 -0.73 12.85 42.25
CA GLU A 186 -2.10 12.31 42.36
C GLU A 186 -2.17 11.17 43.37
N GLY A 187 -1.22 10.21 43.30
CA GLY A 187 -1.12 9.11 44.25
C GLY A 187 -0.80 9.58 45.68
N ALA A 188 0.01 10.63 45.81
CA ALA A 188 0.37 11.27 47.08
C ALA A 188 -0.87 11.88 47.76
N ALA A 189 -1.66 12.65 47.01
CA ALA A 189 -2.90 13.24 47.50
C ALA A 189 -3.90 12.16 47.95
N GLU A 190 -4.04 11.09 47.16
CA GLU A 190 -4.92 9.97 47.50
C GLU A 190 -4.46 9.23 48.76
N ALA A 191 -3.16 8.92 48.87
CA ALA A 191 -2.60 8.27 50.06
C ALA A 191 -2.83 9.10 51.34
N GLN A 192 -2.66 10.42 51.26
CA GLN A 192 -2.93 11.34 52.37
C GLN A 192 -4.42 11.36 52.75
N ARG A 193 -5.33 11.42 51.78
CA ARG A 193 -6.78 11.34 52.02
C ARG A 193 -7.16 10.02 52.72
N ARG A 194 -6.64 8.89 52.22
CA ARG A 194 -6.87 7.57 52.81
C ARG A 194 -6.33 7.46 54.23
N LEU A 195 -5.16 8.05 54.51
CA LEU A 195 -4.60 8.10 55.86
C LEU A 195 -5.51 8.89 56.83
N GLN A 196 -6.02 10.04 56.39
CA GLN A 196 -6.96 10.84 57.19
C GLN A 196 -8.28 10.12 57.46
N ALA A 197 -8.86 9.46 56.45
CA ALA A 197 -10.10 8.69 56.59
C ALA A 197 -9.97 7.51 57.57
N VAL A 198 -8.85 6.78 57.53
CA VAL A 198 -8.61 5.70 58.50
C VAL A 198 -8.44 6.24 59.92
N ARG A 199 -7.79 7.41 60.10
CA ARG A 199 -7.65 8.06 61.42
C ARG A 199 -8.97 8.56 62.00
N SER A 200 -9.92 8.96 61.16
CA SER A 200 -11.27 9.35 61.58
C SER A 200 -12.21 8.15 61.82
N GLY A 201 -11.71 6.92 61.69
CA GLY A 201 -12.48 5.69 61.91
C GLY A 201 -13.35 5.28 60.72
N GLN A 202 -13.11 5.83 59.53
CA GLN A 202 -13.81 5.40 58.32
C GLN A 202 -13.15 4.16 57.71
N GLU A 203 -13.97 3.25 57.19
CA GLU A 203 -13.50 2.15 56.36
C GLU A 203 -13.08 2.66 54.98
N VAL A 204 -11.90 2.25 54.55
CA VAL A 204 -11.34 2.55 53.22
C VAL A 204 -10.98 1.23 52.58
N ASP A 205 -11.22 1.10 51.27
CA ASP A 205 -10.79 -0.07 50.52
C ASP A 205 -9.27 -0.29 50.73
N PRO A 206 -8.85 -1.45 51.27
CA PRO A 206 -7.44 -1.71 51.48
C PRO A 206 -6.68 -1.79 50.17
N SER A 207 -7.32 -2.15 49.04
CA SER A 207 -6.67 -2.32 47.75
C SER A 207 -6.89 -1.11 46.83
N PHE A 208 -5.84 -0.70 46.11
CA PHE A 208 -5.93 0.30 45.05
C PHE A 208 -4.71 0.26 44.13
N GLU A 209 -4.89 0.69 42.88
CA GLU A 209 -3.78 0.87 41.94
C GLU A 209 -3.24 2.31 42.01
N THR A 210 -1.92 2.46 41.95
CA THR A 210 -1.24 3.75 41.91
C THR A 210 0.09 3.64 41.16
N GLU A 211 0.85 4.73 41.09
CA GLU A 211 2.17 4.76 40.47
C GLU A 211 3.23 5.16 41.49
N VAL A 212 4.25 4.30 41.62
CA VAL A 212 5.46 4.60 42.38
C VAL A 212 6.46 5.27 41.45
N VAL A 213 7.06 6.36 41.92
CA VAL A 213 8.14 7.07 41.23
C VAL A 213 9.47 6.59 41.80
N ARG A 214 10.22 5.87 40.97
CA ARG A 214 11.54 5.36 41.31
C ARG A 214 12.57 6.50 41.38
N ARG A 215 13.69 6.29 42.07
CA ARG A 215 14.80 7.26 42.22
C ARG A 215 15.31 7.86 40.90
N ASP A 216 15.26 7.10 39.81
CA ASP A 216 15.65 7.51 38.45
C ASP A 216 14.54 8.26 37.69
N GLY A 217 13.38 8.48 38.31
CA GLY A 217 12.21 9.13 37.72
C GLY A 217 11.28 8.19 36.95
N VAL A 218 11.60 6.90 36.83
CA VAL A 218 10.74 5.91 36.16
C VAL A 218 9.48 5.69 37.00
N ARG A 219 8.32 5.68 36.34
CA ARG A 219 7.03 5.37 36.97
C ARG A 219 6.75 3.88 36.84
N VAL A 220 6.42 3.25 37.96
CA VAL A 220 6.06 1.84 38.04
C VAL A 220 4.60 1.75 38.48
N SER A 221 3.76 1.10 37.67
CA SER A 221 2.36 0.85 38.04
C SER A 221 2.32 -0.25 39.09
N VAL A 222 1.68 0.03 40.23
CA VAL A 222 1.59 -0.90 41.35
C VAL A 222 0.16 -1.07 41.83
N GLU A 223 -0.15 -2.28 42.32
CA GLU A 223 -1.31 -2.56 43.14
C GLU A 223 -0.87 -2.55 44.62
N SER A 224 -1.48 -1.70 45.44
CA SER A 224 -1.15 -1.54 46.85
C SER A 224 -2.29 -2.03 47.72
N ASN A 225 -1.99 -2.94 48.64
CA ASN A 225 -2.89 -3.38 49.70
C ASN A 225 -2.41 -2.84 51.06
N VAL A 226 -3.18 -1.97 51.69
CA VAL A 226 -2.79 -1.27 52.93
C VAL A 226 -3.71 -1.63 54.08
N THR A 227 -3.18 -2.34 55.07
CA THR A 227 -3.90 -2.78 56.27
C THR A 227 -3.41 -2.06 57.52
N SER A 228 -4.27 -1.98 58.54
CA SER A 228 -3.92 -1.37 59.83
C SER A 228 -3.28 -2.39 60.76
N VAL A 229 -2.21 -2.00 61.46
CA VAL A 229 -1.48 -2.85 62.42
C VAL A 229 -1.83 -2.43 63.83
N PHE A 230 -2.29 -3.37 64.65
CA PHE A 230 -2.70 -3.14 66.04
C PHE A 230 -1.78 -3.89 67.02
N LYS A 231 -1.47 -3.26 68.15
CA LYS A 231 -0.80 -3.87 69.29
C LYS A 231 -1.59 -3.55 70.55
N ASP A 232 -1.96 -4.57 71.32
CA ASP A 232 -2.77 -4.43 72.54
C ASP A 232 -4.07 -3.62 72.35
N GLY A 233 -4.71 -3.75 71.18
CA GLY A 233 -5.92 -3.01 70.80
C GLY A 233 -5.72 -1.57 70.34
N GLN A 234 -4.47 -1.06 70.34
CA GLN A 234 -4.13 0.27 69.85
C GLN A 234 -3.54 0.19 68.43
N LEU A 235 -3.95 1.11 67.56
CA LEU A 235 -3.36 1.27 66.24
C LEU A 235 -1.91 1.75 66.41
N VAL A 236 -0.95 0.97 65.88
CA VAL A 236 0.49 1.30 65.99
C VAL A 236 1.13 1.65 64.64
N GLY A 237 0.44 1.40 63.54
CA GLY A 237 0.96 1.68 62.20
C GLY A 237 0.13 1.03 61.11
N ARG A 238 0.68 0.97 59.90
CA ARG A 238 0.04 0.38 58.73
C ARG A 238 1.02 -0.50 57.97
N LEU A 239 0.53 -1.59 57.40
CA LEU A 239 1.30 -2.49 56.55
C LEU A 239 0.81 -2.33 55.11
N ALA A 240 1.68 -1.85 54.23
CA ALA A 240 1.44 -1.78 52.80
C ALA A 240 2.19 -2.91 52.09
N VAL A 241 1.45 -3.76 51.38
CA VAL A 241 1.98 -4.76 50.45
C VAL A 241 1.75 -4.23 49.05
N VAL A 242 2.84 -4.06 48.29
CA VAL A 242 2.84 -3.36 47.01
C VAL A 242 3.37 -4.31 45.94
N ARG A 243 2.53 -4.61 44.95
CA ARG A 243 2.83 -5.50 43.83
C ARG A 243 3.04 -4.70 42.55
N ASP A 244 4.15 -4.96 41.86
CA ASP A 244 4.38 -4.43 40.51
C ASP A 244 3.44 -5.11 39.50
N ILE A 245 2.60 -4.32 38.84
CA ILE A 245 1.65 -4.78 37.81
C ILE A 245 2.04 -4.33 36.39
N SER A 246 3.25 -3.81 36.21
CA SER A 246 3.73 -3.24 34.94
C SER A 246 3.81 -4.30 33.82
N THR A 247 4.09 -5.56 34.14
CA THR A 247 4.08 -6.66 33.17
C THR A 247 2.67 -6.98 32.69
N ARG A 248 1.70 -7.08 33.62
CA ARG A 248 0.28 -7.33 33.32
C ARG A 248 -0.29 -6.22 32.44
N ARG A 249 -0.10 -4.95 32.82
CA ARG A 249 -0.58 -3.80 32.04
C ARG A 249 0.02 -3.76 30.63
N ARG A 250 1.33 -3.98 30.49
CA ARG A 250 1.98 -4.04 29.17
C ARG A 250 1.38 -5.15 28.29
N ALA A 251 1.08 -6.32 28.86
CA ALA A 251 0.45 -7.41 28.11
C ALA A 251 -0.99 -7.08 27.68
N GLU A 252 -1.80 -6.48 28.57
CA GLU A 252 -3.17 -6.05 28.27
C GLU A 252 -3.18 -4.95 27.19
N THR A 253 -2.31 -3.94 27.29
CA THR A 253 -2.16 -2.89 26.27
C THR A 253 -1.69 -3.47 24.95
N ALA A 254 -0.66 -4.32 24.95
CA ALA A 254 -0.16 -4.94 23.72
C ALA A 254 -1.22 -5.80 23.02
N LEU A 255 -2.04 -6.52 23.80
CA LEU A 255 -3.17 -7.29 23.27
C LEU A 255 -4.21 -6.36 22.64
N ARG A 256 -4.60 -5.28 23.34
CA ARG A 256 -5.56 -4.30 22.84
C ARG A 256 -5.06 -3.64 21.54
N ASP A 257 -3.80 -3.22 21.50
CA ASP A 257 -3.18 -2.61 20.32
C ASP A 257 -3.14 -3.60 19.15
N THR A 258 -2.81 -4.87 19.42
CA THR A 258 -2.81 -5.93 18.41
C THR A 258 -4.22 -6.18 17.87
N SER A 259 -5.22 -6.30 18.74
CA SER A 259 -6.63 -6.47 18.32
C SER A 259 -7.12 -5.28 17.48
N GLN A 260 -6.83 -4.04 17.89
CA GLN A 260 -7.22 -2.85 17.13
C GLN A 260 -6.51 -2.77 15.78
N ARG A 261 -5.23 -3.16 15.71
CA ARG A 261 -4.47 -3.23 14.47
C ARG A 261 -5.04 -4.27 13.52
N LEU A 262 -5.37 -5.47 14.00
CA LEU A 262 -5.99 -6.52 13.19
C LEU A 262 -7.36 -6.09 12.66
N GLN A 263 -8.20 -5.46 13.48
CA GLN A 263 -9.49 -4.93 13.03
C GLN A 263 -9.32 -3.88 11.92
N THR A 264 -8.33 -3.00 12.06
CA THR A 264 -8.02 -1.98 11.03
C THR A 264 -7.58 -2.61 9.71
N LEU A 265 -6.76 -3.66 9.76
CA LEU A 265 -6.33 -4.39 8.56
C LEU A 265 -7.51 -5.07 7.86
N ILE A 266 -8.41 -5.70 8.63
CA ILE A 266 -9.62 -6.36 8.11
C ILE A 266 -10.54 -5.33 7.44
N ASP A 267 -10.72 -4.16 8.05
CA ASP A 267 -11.55 -3.07 7.53
C ASP A 267 -10.97 -2.40 6.27
N ALA A 268 -9.65 -2.32 6.18
CA ALA A 268 -8.95 -1.71 5.04
C ALA A 268 -8.83 -2.66 3.84
N ALA A 269 -9.04 -3.97 4.04
CA ALA A 269 -8.94 -4.95 2.97
C ALA A 269 -9.92 -4.61 1.82
N PRO A 270 -9.48 -4.59 0.55
CA PRO A 270 -10.34 -4.28 -0.61
C PRO A 270 -11.27 -5.44 -1.00
N VAL A 271 -11.40 -6.45 -0.14
CA VAL A 271 -12.22 -7.64 -0.35
C VAL A 271 -13.25 -7.75 0.77
N ALA A 272 -14.41 -8.31 0.46
CA ALA A 272 -15.44 -8.54 1.47
C ALA A 272 -15.03 -9.74 2.33
N ILE A 273 -14.87 -9.51 3.63
CA ILE A 273 -14.50 -10.55 4.60
C ILE A 273 -15.69 -10.77 5.53
N ILE A 274 -16.12 -12.02 5.62
CA ILE A 274 -17.26 -12.46 6.42
C ILE A 274 -16.80 -13.67 7.23
N ALA A 275 -16.97 -13.65 8.56
CA ALA A 275 -16.76 -14.84 9.38
C ALA A 275 -18.07 -15.33 9.98
N MET A 276 -18.18 -16.65 10.13
CA MET A 276 -19.32 -17.32 10.73
C MET A 276 -18.86 -18.24 11.86
N ASP A 277 -19.68 -18.37 12.91
CA ASP A 277 -19.44 -19.29 14.02
C ASP A 277 -19.83 -20.76 13.70
N GLU A 278 -19.72 -21.65 14.69
CA GLU A 278 -20.13 -23.05 14.58
C GLU A 278 -21.61 -23.24 14.22
N ALA A 279 -22.45 -22.27 14.60
CA ALA A 279 -23.88 -22.23 14.29
C ALA A 279 -24.19 -21.55 12.94
N TRP A 280 -23.16 -21.19 12.17
CA TRP A 280 -23.25 -20.54 10.86
C TRP A 280 -23.93 -19.17 10.89
N ARG A 281 -23.78 -18.48 12.02
CA ARG A 281 -24.20 -17.11 12.22
C ARG A 281 -23.02 -16.18 11.97
N VAL A 282 -23.29 -15.05 11.33
CA VAL A 282 -22.25 -14.05 11.03
C VAL A 282 -21.70 -13.46 12.33
N VAL A 283 -20.39 -13.55 12.53
CA VAL A 283 -19.67 -12.97 13.68
C VAL A 283 -18.70 -11.88 13.29
N LEU A 284 -18.41 -11.73 11.99
CA LEU A 284 -17.58 -10.64 11.46
C LEU A 284 -18.11 -10.23 10.09
N TRP A 285 -18.20 -8.93 9.88
CA TRP A 285 -18.59 -8.33 8.60
C TRP A 285 -17.81 -7.04 8.37
N ASN A 286 -16.78 -7.08 7.52
CA ASN A 286 -15.91 -5.91 7.32
C ASN A 286 -16.57 -4.81 6.47
N LYS A 287 -15.97 -3.62 6.46
CA LYS A 287 -16.46 -2.47 5.67
C LYS A 287 -16.61 -2.74 4.18
N SER A 288 -15.73 -3.56 3.60
CA SER A 288 -15.81 -3.94 2.19
C SER A 288 -16.99 -4.86 1.89
N ALA A 289 -17.37 -5.75 2.80
CA ALA A 289 -18.60 -6.53 2.69
C ALA A 289 -19.85 -5.62 2.67
N THR A 290 -19.88 -4.58 3.51
CA THR A 290 -20.95 -3.57 3.47
C THR A 290 -21.02 -2.85 2.13
N ARG A 291 -19.89 -2.37 1.60
CA ARG A 291 -19.85 -1.69 0.30
C ARG A 291 -20.26 -2.60 -0.85
N MET A 292 -19.79 -3.85 -0.86
CA MET A 292 -20.03 -4.80 -1.96
C MET A 292 -21.47 -5.34 -1.96
N LEU A 293 -22.02 -5.66 -0.78
CA LEU A 293 -23.27 -6.41 -0.65
C LEU A 293 -24.45 -5.53 -0.17
N GLY A 294 -24.19 -4.32 0.32
CA GLY A 294 -25.20 -3.34 0.75
C GLY A 294 -25.81 -3.58 2.12
N TRP A 295 -25.39 -4.61 2.86
CA TRP A 295 -25.84 -4.89 4.23
C TRP A 295 -24.89 -4.27 5.25
N ASN A 296 -25.43 -3.62 6.28
CA ASN A 296 -24.60 -3.13 7.37
C ASN A 296 -24.30 -4.23 8.39
N GLU A 297 -23.14 -4.14 9.05
CA GLU A 297 -22.70 -5.12 10.05
C GLU A 297 -23.76 -5.37 11.15
N HIS A 298 -24.32 -4.31 11.74
CA HIS A 298 -25.32 -4.43 12.81
C HIS A 298 -26.63 -5.12 12.38
N GLU A 299 -26.91 -5.21 11.07
CA GLU A 299 -28.10 -5.88 10.53
C GLU A 299 -27.88 -7.38 10.37
N VAL A 300 -26.62 -7.82 10.25
CA VAL A 300 -26.26 -9.21 9.90
C VAL A 300 -25.62 -9.99 11.04
N LEU A 301 -25.00 -9.31 12.01
CA LEU A 301 -24.36 -9.98 13.15
C LEU A 301 -25.36 -10.87 13.91
N GLY A 302 -24.94 -12.11 14.20
CA GLY A 302 -25.75 -13.13 14.88
C GLY A 302 -26.82 -13.78 14.01
N GLN A 303 -26.97 -13.38 12.74
CA GLN A 303 -27.94 -13.93 11.80
C GLN A 303 -27.28 -14.87 10.79
N ALA A 304 -28.10 -15.67 10.10
CA ALA A 304 -27.63 -16.43 8.94
C ALA A 304 -27.26 -15.48 7.79
N VAL A 305 -26.25 -15.84 6.99
CA VAL A 305 -25.77 -14.99 5.90
C VAL A 305 -26.89 -14.72 4.86
N PRO A 306 -27.30 -13.44 4.65
CA PRO A 306 -28.47 -13.11 3.83
C PRO A 306 -28.19 -13.07 2.32
N THR A 307 -26.92 -13.18 1.93
CA THR A 307 -26.42 -12.88 0.59
C THR A 307 -26.45 -14.06 -0.37
N ILE A 308 -27.03 -15.19 0.04
CA ILE A 308 -27.10 -16.40 -0.76
C ILE A 308 -28.44 -16.43 -1.50
N PRO A 309 -28.46 -16.36 -2.84
CA PRO A 309 -29.69 -16.49 -3.60
C PRO A 309 -30.19 -17.94 -3.61
N ASP A 310 -31.50 -18.11 -3.80
CA ASP A 310 -32.19 -19.39 -3.60
C ASP A 310 -31.64 -20.50 -4.51
N HIS A 311 -31.30 -20.18 -5.76
CA HIS A 311 -30.70 -21.12 -6.73
C HIS A 311 -29.26 -21.53 -6.41
N LYS A 312 -28.57 -20.83 -5.51
CA LYS A 312 -27.20 -21.13 -5.07
C LYS A 312 -27.12 -21.69 -3.65
N ARG A 313 -28.27 -21.94 -2.99
CA ARG A 313 -28.32 -22.45 -1.61
C ARG A 313 -27.61 -23.80 -1.45
N ALA A 314 -27.86 -24.74 -2.36
CA ALA A 314 -27.25 -26.08 -2.32
C ALA A 314 -25.72 -26.06 -2.49
N GLU A 315 -25.21 -25.17 -3.34
CA GLU A 315 -23.76 -24.96 -3.53
C GLU A 315 -23.11 -24.41 -2.25
N PHE A 316 -23.77 -23.42 -1.62
CA PHE A 316 -23.34 -22.89 -0.33
C PHE A 316 -23.33 -23.97 0.76
N ASP A 317 -24.38 -24.77 0.88
CA ASP A 317 -24.48 -25.82 1.90
C ASP A 317 -23.40 -26.90 1.71
N ALA A 318 -23.05 -27.23 0.47
CA ALA A 318 -21.93 -28.13 0.16
C ALA A 318 -20.58 -27.53 0.60
N ALA A 319 -20.35 -26.24 0.33
CA ALA A 319 -19.14 -25.54 0.77
C ALA A 319 -19.04 -25.45 2.31
N VAL A 320 -20.17 -25.23 2.99
CA VAL A 320 -20.30 -25.28 4.45
C VAL A 320 -19.91 -26.66 4.98
N ALA A 321 -20.42 -27.74 4.38
CA ALA A 321 -20.10 -29.10 4.79
C ALA A 321 -18.61 -29.45 4.61
N GLN A 322 -17.95 -28.92 3.57
CA GLN A 322 -16.51 -29.07 3.37
C GLN A 322 -15.70 -28.30 4.42
N ASN A 323 -16.08 -27.06 4.72
CA ASN A 323 -15.43 -26.26 5.78
C ASN A 323 -15.56 -26.92 7.15
N ARG A 324 -16.71 -27.54 7.47
CA ARG A 324 -16.86 -28.35 8.71
C ARG A 324 -15.86 -29.49 8.83
N ARG A 325 -15.37 -30.02 7.70
CA ARG A 325 -14.36 -31.08 7.65
C ARG A 325 -12.93 -30.53 7.62
N GLY A 326 -12.76 -29.21 7.78
CA GLY A 326 -11.45 -28.56 7.72
C GLY A 326 -10.93 -28.31 6.30
N VAL A 327 -11.79 -28.41 5.28
CA VAL A 327 -11.38 -28.23 3.88
C VAL A 327 -11.78 -26.85 3.39
N ALA A 328 -10.80 -26.08 2.90
CA ALA A 328 -11.04 -24.79 2.27
C ALA A 328 -11.65 -24.96 0.87
N THR A 329 -12.49 -24.01 0.47
CA THR A 329 -13.22 -24.04 -0.81
C THR A 329 -12.99 -22.76 -1.58
N LEU A 330 -12.77 -22.86 -2.89
CA LEU A 330 -12.66 -21.73 -3.79
C LEU A 330 -13.47 -22.01 -5.06
N TYR A 331 -14.44 -21.16 -5.35
CA TYR A 331 -15.29 -21.31 -6.53
C TYR A 331 -15.95 -19.99 -6.93
N GLU A 332 -16.30 -19.88 -8.20
CA GLU A 332 -17.10 -18.76 -8.73
C GLU A 332 -18.58 -19.01 -8.46
N THR A 333 -19.27 -18.00 -7.94
CA THR A 333 -20.70 -18.11 -7.62
C THR A 333 -21.37 -16.74 -7.68
N GLN A 334 -22.66 -16.70 -7.35
CA GLN A 334 -23.43 -15.47 -7.29
C GLN A 334 -23.83 -15.14 -5.85
N ARG A 335 -23.80 -13.85 -5.54
CA ARG A 335 -24.32 -13.30 -4.28
C ARG A 335 -25.43 -12.31 -4.58
N ARG A 336 -26.40 -12.24 -3.66
CA ARG A 336 -27.52 -11.31 -3.68
C ARG A 336 -27.18 -10.11 -2.79
N ARG A 337 -27.20 -8.91 -3.35
CA ARG A 337 -27.11 -7.65 -2.61
C ARG A 337 -28.41 -7.36 -1.88
N LYS A 338 -28.40 -6.38 -0.96
CA LYS A 338 -29.59 -5.94 -0.21
C LYS A 338 -30.72 -5.41 -1.10
N ASP A 339 -30.38 -4.76 -2.20
CA ASP A 339 -31.33 -4.25 -3.21
C ASP A 339 -31.93 -5.34 -4.12
N GLY A 340 -31.51 -6.60 -3.95
CA GLY A 340 -31.95 -7.75 -4.73
C GLY A 340 -31.11 -8.03 -5.98
N THR A 341 -30.15 -7.17 -6.34
CA THR A 341 -29.27 -7.40 -7.48
C THR A 341 -28.33 -8.59 -7.25
N LEU A 342 -28.03 -9.33 -8.31
CA LEU A 342 -27.08 -10.43 -8.29
C LEU A 342 -25.72 -9.95 -8.78
N ILE A 343 -24.67 -10.36 -8.07
CA ILE A 343 -23.28 -10.14 -8.46
C ILE A 343 -22.54 -11.45 -8.59
N ASP A 344 -21.67 -11.51 -9.60
CA ASP A 344 -20.72 -12.61 -9.76
C ASP A 344 -19.52 -12.36 -8.86
N VAL A 345 -19.16 -13.35 -8.05
CA VAL A 345 -18.03 -13.27 -7.12
C VAL A 345 -17.21 -14.55 -7.14
N ILE A 346 -15.92 -14.42 -6.85
CA ILE A 346 -15.11 -15.54 -6.38
C ILE A 346 -15.32 -15.65 -4.87
N SER A 347 -15.77 -16.81 -4.41
CA SER A 347 -15.93 -17.12 -2.99
C SER A 347 -14.81 -18.06 -2.53
N SER A 348 -13.88 -17.53 -1.74
CA SER A 348 -12.89 -18.32 -1.00
C SER A 348 -13.37 -18.50 0.43
N THR A 349 -13.38 -19.70 0.97
CA THR A 349 -13.83 -19.95 2.35
C THR A 349 -12.88 -20.91 3.03
N ALA A 350 -12.38 -20.53 4.20
CA ALA A 350 -11.46 -21.32 5.01
C ALA A 350 -12.05 -21.60 6.39
N PRO A 351 -11.82 -22.79 6.98
CA PRO A 351 -12.25 -23.11 8.33
C PRO A 351 -11.45 -22.31 9.36
N LEU A 352 -12.14 -21.82 10.39
CA LEU A 352 -11.48 -21.29 11.58
C LEU A 352 -11.30 -22.44 12.57
N VAL A 353 -10.09 -22.58 13.11
CA VAL A 353 -9.75 -23.68 14.03
C VAL A 353 -9.25 -23.15 15.38
N ASP A 354 -9.59 -23.85 16.46
CA ASP A 354 -9.04 -23.57 17.80
C ASP A 354 -7.62 -24.14 17.98
N ALA A 355 -6.98 -23.84 19.11
CA ALA A 355 -5.65 -24.34 19.47
C ALA A 355 -5.56 -25.88 19.58
N ARG A 356 -6.70 -26.59 19.59
CA ARG A 356 -6.79 -28.06 19.62
C ARG A 356 -7.09 -28.64 18.22
N GLY A 357 -7.12 -27.81 17.17
CA GLY A 357 -7.38 -28.22 15.80
C GLY A 357 -8.86 -28.49 15.48
N ARG A 358 -9.80 -28.09 16.36
CA ARG A 358 -11.23 -28.25 16.11
C ARG A 358 -11.77 -27.05 15.33
N VAL A 359 -12.63 -27.29 14.35
CA VAL A 359 -13.27 -26.24 13.56
C VAL A 359 -14.29 -25.49 14.43
N THR A 360 -14.08 -24.19 14.63
CA THR A 360 -14.93 -23.29 15.42
C THR A 360 -15.76 -22.33 14.56
N GLY A 361 -15.62 -22.42 13.24
CA GLY A 361 -16.34 -21.55 12.31
C GLY A 361 -15.72 -21.56 10.92
N SER A 362 -16.03 -20.52 10.14
CA SER A 362 -15.43 -20.32 8.82
C SER A 362 -15.24 -18.84 8.52
N MET A 363 -14.27 -18.53 7.67
CA MET A 363 -14.02 -17.20 7.14
C MET A 363 -14.14 -17.26 5.63
N GLY A 364 -15.09 -16.51 5.09
CA GLY A 364 -15.30 -16.28 3.67
C GLY A 364 -14.68 -14.96 3.22
N VAL A 365 -13.98 -14.99 2.10
CA VAL A 365 -13.52 -13.84 1.34
C VAL A 365 -14.24 -13.83 0.01
N LEU A 366 -14.88 -12.71 -0.33
CA LEU A 366 -15.57 -12.51 -1.60
C LEU A 366 -14.86 -11.42 -2.40
N VAL A 367 -14.59 -11.72 -3.67
CA VAL A 367 -14.01 -10.80 -4.65
C VAL A 367 -15.03 -10.59 -5.76
N ASP A 368 -15.39 -9.34 -6.02
CA ASP A 368 -16.31 -8.98 -7.11
C ASP A 368 -15.60 -9.12 -8.46
N LEU A 369 -16.26 -9.79 -9.43
CA LEU A 369 -15.72 -10.02 -10.76
C LEU A 369 -16.06 -8.90 -11.77
N ALA A 370 -16.84 -7.90 -11.39
CA ALA A 370 -17.28 -6.83 -12.30
C ALA A 370 -16.11 -6.04 -12.92
N GLU A 371 -15.15 -5.60 -12.09
CA GLU A 371 -14.01 -4.78 -12.54
C GLU A 371 -13.08 -5.57 -13.46
N GLN A 372 -12.80 -6.84 -13.12
CA GLN A 372 -11.96 -7.71 -13.93
C GLN A 372 -12.57 -7.96 -15.31
N LYS A 373 -13.87 -8.28 -15.38
CA LYS A 373 -14.57 -8.50 -16.65
C LYS A 373 -14.59 -7.25 -17.52
N GLN A 374 -14.72 -6.06 -16.92
CA GLN A 374 -14.70 -4.80 -17.65
C GLN A 374 -13.32 -4.49 -18.24
N LEU A 375 -12.25 -4.69 -17.47
CA LEU A 375 -10.87 -4.52 -17.93
C LEU A 375 -10.50 -5.54 -19.02
N GLU A 376 -10.95 -6.78 -18.88
CA GLU A 376 -10.71 -7.84 -19.87
C GLU A 376 -11.42 -7.54 -21.21
N GLU A 377 -12.67 -7.06 -21.16
CA GLU A 377 -13.38 -6.66 -22.38
C GLU A 377 -12.75 -5.42 -23.02
N GLN A 378 -12.31 -4.43 -22.23
CA GLN A 378 -11.56 -3.28 -22.73
C GLN A 378 -10.25 -3.69 -23.43
N LEU A 379 -9.50 -4.63 -22.83
CA LEU A 379 -8.28 -5.16 -23.42
C LEU A 379 -8.58 -5.88 -24.73
N ARG A 380 -9.62 -6.72 -24.76
CA ARG A 380 -10.05 -7.44 -25.97
C ARG A 380 -10.48 -6.49 -27.08
N GLN A 381 -11.17 -5.40 -26.75
CA GLN A 381 -11.54 -4.35 -27.71
C GLN A 381 -10.32 -3.60 -28.24
N SER A 382 -9.36 -3.27 -27.37
CA SER A 382 -8.10 -2.62 -27.76
C SER A 382 -7.29 -3.49 -28.74
N GLN A 383 -7.19 -4.80 -28.49
CA GLN A 383 -6.49 -5.74 -29.36
C GLN A 383 -7.17 -5.91 -30.72
N LYS A 384 -8.51 -5.98 -30.75
CA LYS A 384 -9.25 -6.01 -32.03
C LYS A 384 -9.02 -4.76 -32.86
N MET A 385 -9.02 -3.59 -32.22
CA MET A 385 -8.78 -2.32 -32.91
C MET A 385 -7.35 -2.24 -33.47
N GLU A 386 -6.37 -2.77 -32.75
CA GLU A 386 -4.98 -2.83 -33.21
C GLU A 386 -4.82 -3.73 -34.45
N ALA A 387 -5.43 -4.91 -34.44
CA ALA A 387 -5.40 -5.84 -35.58
C ALA A 387 -6.09 -5.25 -36.83
N VAL A 388 -7.25 -4.60 -36.65
CA VAL A 388 -7.95 -3.90 -37.74
C VAL A 388 -7.10 -2.75 -38.29
N GLY A 389 -6.43 -1.99 -37.42
CA GLY A 389 -5.58 -0.88 -37.83
C GLY A 389 -4.34 -1.30 -38.62
N GLN A 390 -3.71 -2.42 -38.27
CA GLN A 390 -2.56 -2.94 -39.03
C GLN A 390 -2.98 -3.45 -40.42
N LEU A 391 -4.10 -4.17 -40.51
CA LEU A 391 -4.64 -4.67 -41.79
C LEU A 391 -5.10 -3.51 -42.70
N ALA A 392 -5.77 -2.50 -42.13
CA ALA A 392 -6.24 -1.34 -42.88
C ALA A 392 -5.09 -0.53 -43.49
N GLY A 393 -3.95 -0.39 -42.79
CA GLY A 393 -2.78 0.33 -43.29
C GLY A 393 -2.15 -0.29 -44.53
N GLY A 394 -1.95 -1.62 -44.52
CA GLY A 394 -1.41 -2.35 -45.68
C GLY A 394 -2.36 -2.34 -46.88
N ILE A 395 -3.66 -2.59 -46.65
CA ILE A 395 -4.67 -2.59 -47.71
C ILE A 395 -4.82 -1.20 -48.35
N ALA A 396 -4.81 -0.14 -47.53
CA ALA A 396 -4.96 1.22 -48.05
C ALA A 396 -3.75 1.69 -48.86
N HIS A 397 -2.54 1.24 -48.53
CA HIS A 397 -1.36 1.48 -49.35
C HIS A 397 -1.57 0.95 -50.78
N ASP A 398 -2.02 -0.29 -50.91
CA ASP A 398 -2.23 -0.93 -52.21
C ASP A 398 -3.35 -0.23 -53.01
N PHE A 399 -4.45 0.15 -52.34
CA PHE A 399 -5.50 0.96 -52.98
C PHE A 399 -5.00 2.32 -53.45
N ASN A 400 -4.19 3.01 -52.64
CA ASN A 400 -3.62 4.30 -53.03
C ASN A 400 -2.74 4.16 -54.27
N ASN A 401 -1.95 3.10 -54.39
CA ASN A 401 -1.15 2.84 -55.60
C ASN A 401 -2.04 2.66 -56.84
N LEU A 402 -3.07 1.82 -56.76
CA LEU A 402 -4.03 1.62 -57.86
C LEU A 402 -4.73 2.93 -58.26
N LEU A 403 -5.19 3.71 -57.28
CA LEU A 403 -5.90 4.97 -57.52
C LEU A 403 -4.98 6.06 -58.08
N THR A 404 -3.71 6.06 -57.69
CA THR A 404 -2.68 6.95 -58.27
C THR A 404 -2.57 6.70 -59.76
N VAL A 405 -2.45 5.44 -60.17
CA VAL A 405 -2.31 5.03 -61.57
C VAL A 405 -3.57 5.35 -62.36
N ILE A 406 -4.75 4.93 -61.87
CA ILE A 406 -6.03 5.16 -62.56
C ILE A 406 -6.25 6.66 -62.76
N GLY A 407 -6.19 7.45 -61.68
CA GLY A 407 -6.41 8.89 -61.73
C GLY A 407 -5.37 9.64 -62.56
N GLY A 408 -4.09 9.27 -62.45
CA GLY A 408 -3.03 9.90 -63.23
C GLY A 408 -3.16 9.62 -64.73
N ARG A 409 -3.48 8.38 -65.12
CA ARG A 409 -3.66 8.01 -66.54
C ARG A 409 -4.88 8.67 -67.15
N THR A 410 -6.00 8.73 -66.44
CA THR A 410 -7.20 9.43 -66.92
C THR A 410 -6.95 10.92 -67.04
N TYR A 411 -6.21 11.54 -66.11
CA TYR A 411 -5.81 12.94 -66.23
C TYR A 411 -4.96 13.20 -67.49
N LEU A 412 -3.93 12.39 -67.75
CA LEU A 412 -3.09 12.52 -68.96
C LEU A 412 -3.87 12.29 -70.26
N LEU A 413 -4.86 11.40 -70.25
CA LEU A 413 -5.77 11.23 -71.38
C LEU A 413 -6.64 12.47 -71.58
N LEU A 414 -7.16 13.08 -70.52
CA LEU A 414 -7.99 14.28 -70.61
C LEU A 414 -7.23 15.51 -71.11
N THR A 415 -5.92 15.59 -70.89
CA THR A 415 -5.07 16.68 -71.40
C THR A 415 -4.70 16.50 -72.88
N THR A 416 -4.67 15.26 -73.39
CA THR A 416 -4.32 14.96 -74.78
C THR A 416 -5.54 14.78 -75.68
N LEU A 417 -6.69 14.39 -75.13
CA LEU A 417 -7.94 14.21 -75.87
C LEU A 417 -8.55 15.55 -76.29
N PRO A 418 -8.96 15.72 -77.56
CA PRO A 418 -9.72 16.89 -78.01
C PRO A 418 -11.02 17.06 -77.20
N GLU A 419 -11.44 18.31 -76.95
CA GLU A 419 -12.66 18.61 -76.17
C GLU A 419 -13.92 17.89 -76.68
N LYS A 420 -14.02 17.66 -78.00
CA LYS A 420 -15.18 17.01 -78.64
C LYS A 420 -15.01 15.50 -78.86
N HIS A 421 -13.99 14.87 -78.25
CA HIS A 421 -13.76 13.44 -78.45
C HIS A 421 -14.89 12.60 -77.80
N PRO A 422 -15.49 11.64 -78.52
CA PRO A 422 -16.65 10.87 -78.02
C PRO A 422 -16.34 10.04 -76.78
N GLY A 423 -15.08 9.66 -76.56
CA GLY A 423 -14.64 8.94 -75.36
C GLY A 423 -14.38 9.83 -74.13
N ARG A 424 -14.33 11.16 -74.29
CA ARG A 424 -13.98 12.10 -73.20
C ARG A 424 -14.92 11.99 -71.97
N PRO A 425 -16.26 11.92 -72.12
CA PRO A 425 -17.16 11.76 -70.97
C PRO A 425 -16.92 10.48 -70.17
N ASN A 426 -16.52 9.39 -70.82
CA ASN A 426 -16.20 8.14 -70.13
C ASN A 426 -14.91 8.26 -69.30
N VAL A 427 -13.90 8.97 -69.81
CA VAL A 427 -12.66 9.23 -69.08
C VAL A 427 -12.91 10.17 -67.89
N GLU A 428 -13.77 11.18 -68.06
CA GLU A 428 -14.20 12.06 -66.95
C GLU A 428 -14.92 11.28 -65.85
N LEU A 429 -15.78 10.31 -66.20
CA LEU A 429 -16.45 9.44 -65.23
C LEU A 429 -15.46 8.53 -64.46
N ILE A 430 -14.47 7.97 -65.15
CA ILE A 430 -13.43 7.14 -64.49
C ILE A 430 -12.61 7.99 -63.53
N GLN A 431 -12.23 9.21 -63.93
CA GLN A 431 -11.53 10.18 -63.09
C GLN A 431 -12.35 10.49 -61.83
N GLU A 432 -13.63 10.83 -61.98
CA GLU A 432 -14.51 11.14 -60.84
C GLU A 432 -14.67 9.93 -59.90
N THR A 433 -14.77 8.72 -60.45
CA THR A 433 -14.88 7.49 -59.67
C THR A 433 -13.61 7.19 -58.89
N ALA A 434 -12.43 7.40 -59.50
CA ALA A 434 -11.14 7.25 -58.83
C ALA A 434 -10.97 8.27 -57.70
N GLU A 435 -11.40 9.52 -57.89
CA GLU A 435 -11.39 10.54 -56.85
C GLU A 435 -12.28 10.18 -55.66
N ARG A 436 -13.49 9.64 -55.91
CA ARG A 436 -14.37 9.14 -54.84
C ARG A 436 -13.74 7.96 -54.09
N ALA A 437 -13.14 7.01 -54.80
CA ALA A 437 -12.47 5.87 -54.18
C ALA A 437 -11.24 6.29 -53.36
N ALA A 438 -10.53 7.35 -53.77
CA ALA A 438 -9.43 7.93 -53.00
C ALA A 438 -9.92 8.55 -51.68
N VAL A 439 -11.08 9.21 -51.69
CA VAL A 439 -11.72 9.69 -50.45
C VAL A 439 -12.02 8.51 -49.51
N LEU A 440 -12.67 7.45 -50.00
CA LEU A 440 -13.01 6.27 -49.19
C LEU A 440 -11.77 5.56 -48.61
N THR A 441 -10.70 5.47 -49.39
CA THR A 441 -9.44 4.84 -48.94
C THR A 441 -8.79 5.64 -47.82
N ARG A 442 -8.85 6.98 -47.86
CA ARG A 442 -8.43 7.84 -46.74
C ARG A 442 -9.26 7.61 -45.48
N GLN A 443 -10.55 7.33 -45.62
CA GLN A 443 -11.40 6.98 -44.46
C GLN A 443 -11.01 5.64 -43.84
N LEU A 444 -10.56 4.67 -44.64
CA LEU A 444 -10.04 3.39 -44.13
C LEU A 444 -8.75 3.59 -43.31
N LEU A 445 -7.87 4.48 -43.77
CA LEU A 445 -6.63 4.84 -43.06
C LEU A 445 -6.86 5.49 -41.70
N ALA A 446 -7.96 6.24 -41.54
CA ALA A 446 -8.33 6.87 -40.27
C ALA A 446 -8.63 5.84 -39.15
N PHE A 447 -8.89 4.57 -39.48
CA PHE A 447 -9.05 3.48 -38.51
C PHE A 447 -7.73 2.87 -38.06
N SER A 448 -6.65 3.08 -38.80
CA SER A 448 -5.33 2.69 -38.36
C SER A 448 -4.88 3.63 -37.26
N ARG A 449 -4.52 3.09 -36.08
CA ARG A 449 -3.97 3.78 -34.90
C ARG A 449 -2.73 4.66 -35.16
N LYS A 450 -2.36 4.87 -36.43
CA LYS A 450 -1.15 5.54 -36.90
C LYS A 450 -1.39 6.93 -37.50
N GLN A 451 -2.62 7.46 -37.51
CA GLN A 451 -2.79 8.91 -37.73
C GLN A 451 -2.46 9.67 -36.44
N ILE A 452 -1.31 10.33 -36.45
CA ILE A 452 -0.89 11.24 -35.38
C ILE A 452 -1.61 12.57 -35.59
N LEU A 453 -2.38 13.01 -34.59
CA LEU A 453 -3.22 14.21 -34.62
C LEU A 453 -2.42 15.46 -35.02
N ALA A 454 -2.87 16.15 -36.06
CA ALA A 454 -2.43 17.49 -36.41
C ALA A 454 -3.27 18.53 -35.65
N LEU A 455 -3.19 18.56 -34.32
CA LEU A 455 -3.94 19.53 -33.53
C LEU A 455 -3.52 20.96 -33.89
N GLN A 456 -4.41 21.69 -34.56
CA GLN A 456 -4.28 23.09 -34.92
C GLN A 456 -5.35 23.91 -34.23
N VAL A 457 -5.02 25.15 -33.87
CA VAL A 457 -6.00 26.11 -33.35
C VAL A 457 -6.62 26.83 -34.54
N LEU A 458 -7.92 26.62 -34.74
CA LEU A 458 -8.64 27.15 -35.90
C LEU A 458 -10.10 27.45 -35.55
N ASP A 459 -10.75 28.31 -36.36
CA ASP A 459 -12.18 28.60 -36.24
C ASP A 459 -13.01 27.48 -36.87
N LEU A 460 -13.85 26.81 -36.09
CA LEU A 460 -14.69 25.71 -36.57
C LEU A 460 -15.55 26.08 -37.79
N ASN A 461 -15.92 27.35 -37.94
CA ASN A 461 -16.66 27.83 -39.11
C ASN A 461 -15.89 27.65 -40.43
N THR A 462 -14.55 27.74 -40.43
CA THR A 462 -13.74 27.56 -41.65
C THR A 462 -13.78 26.13 -42.16
N ILE A 463 -13.80 25.15 -41.25
CA ILE A 463 -13.96 23.72 -41.58
C ILE A 463 -15.34 23.46 -42.16
N VAL A 464 -16.40 23.97 -41.53
CA VAL A 464 -17.77 23.78 -42.04
C VAL A 464 -17.91 24.37 -43.45
N ALA A 465 -17.28 25.52 -43.71
CA ALA A 465 -17.26 26.16 -45.01
C ALA A 465 -16.43 25.38 -46.05
N SER A 466 -15.26 24.80 -45.69
CA SER A 466 -14.40 24.07 -46.62
C SER A 466 -15.11 22.84 -47.21
N ILE A 467 -15.90 22.15 -46.40
CA ILE A 467 -16.56 20.90 -46.81
C ILE A 467 -17.95 21.11 -47.41
N GLU A 468 -18.56 22.30 -47.30
CA GLU A 468 -19.93 22.55 -47.76
C GLU A 468 -20.16 22.06 -49.20
N ARG A 469 -19.21 22.38 -50.10
CA ARG A 469 -19.28 21.98 -51.52
C ARG A 469 -19.29 20.45 -51.69
N ILE A 470 -18.53 19.74 -50.86
CA ILE A 470 -18.46 18.27 -50.87
C ILE A 470 -19.76 17.68 -50.30
N LEU A 471 -20.26 18.24 -49.21
CA LEU A 471 -21.52 17.82 -48.58
C LEU A 471 -22.70 17.91 -49.53
N ARG A 472 -22.86 19.04 -50.25
CA ARG A 472 -23.93 19.21 -51.24
C ARG A 472 -23.93 18.11 -52.30
N ARG A 473 -22.75 17.63 -52.72
CA ARG A 473 -22.61 16.52 -53.68
C ARG A 473 -22.90 15.15 -53.04
N LEU A 474 -22.50 14.95 -51.78
CA LEU A 474 -22.63 13.67 -51.07
C LEU A 474 -24.05 13.34 -50.63
N ILE A 475 -24.81 14.34 -50.15
CA ILE A 475 -26.17 14.15 -49.64
C ILE A 475 -27.21 14.10 -50.78
N GLY A 476 -26.89 14.68 -51.94
CA GLY A 476 -27.77 14.72 -53.10
C GLY A 476 -28.80 15.85 -53.05
N GLU A 477 -29.45 16.13 -54.19
CA GLU A 477 -30.34 17.29 -54.36
C GLU A 477 -31.68 17.18 -53.62
N HIS A 478 -32.05 15.98 -53.17
CA HIS A 478 -33.30 15.70 -52.46
C HIS A 478 -33.25 16.06 -50.96
N ILE A 479 -32.08 16.43 -50.44
CA ILE A 479 -31.91 16.86 -49.05
C ILE A 479 -31.49 18.33 -49.01
N GLN A 480 -32.26 19.14 -48.29
CA GLN A 480 -31.93 20.55 -48.08
C GLN A 480 -30.81 20.68 -47.04
N LEU A 481 -29.63 21.14 -47.46
CA LEU A 481 -28.54 21.51 -46.56
C LEU A 481 -28.72 22.94 -46.04
N VAL A 482 -28.74 23.09 -44.72
CA VAL A 482 -28.80 24.38 -44.02
C VAL A 482 -27.56 24.50 -43.12
N ILE A 483 -26.78 25.57 -43.30
CA ILE A 483 -25.60 25.84 -42.47
C ILE A 483 -25.86 27.12 -41.68
N GLU A 484 -25.74 27.02 -40.36
CA GLU A 484 -25.99 28.10 -39.40
C GLU A 484 -24.70 28.37 -38.61
N PRO A 485 -23.75 29.15 -39.18
CA PRO A 485 -22.49 29.43 -38.52
C PRO A 485 -22.68 30.42 -37.37
N SER A 486 -21.86 30.29 -36.33
CA SER A 486 -21.82 31.26 -35.25
C SER A 486 -21.30 32.61 -35.74
N ALA A 487 -21.88 33.70 -35.25
CA ALA A 487 -21.46 35.06 -35.58
C ALA A 487 -20.06 35.42 -35.06
N THR A 488 -19.54 34.70 -34.06
CA THR A 488 -18.22 34.91 -33.47
C THR A 488 -17.33 33.69 -33.68
N PRO A 489 -16.03 33.85 -34.01
CA PRO A 489 -15.11 32.73 -34.23
C PRO A 489 -15.06 31.77 -33.05
N GLY A 490 -15.20 30.48 -33.33
CA GLY A 490 -15.14 29.39 -32.37
C GLY A 490 -13.79 28.71 -32.42
N TRP A 491 -12.77 29.33 -31.83
CA TRP A 491 -11.41 28.77 -31.79
C TRP A 491 -11.37 27.48 -30.98
N VAL A 492 -11.03 26.39 -31.65
CA VAL A 492 -10.89 25.05 -31.07
C VAL A 492 -9.54 24.47 -31.49
N LYS A 493 -8.96 23.65 -30.62
CA LYS A 493 -7.72 22.92 -30.91
C LYS A 493 -8.06 21.53 -31.41
N VAL A 494 -8.11 21.35 -32.73
CA VAL A 494 -8.56 20.11 -33.38
C VAL A 494 -7.69 19.78 -34.58
N ASP A 495 -7.71 18.52 -35.01
CA ASP A 495 -7.16 18.15 -36.32
C ASP A 495 -8.22 18.47 -37.40
N PRO A 496 -7.91 19.33 -38.40
CA PRO A 496 -8.88 19.74 -39.41
C PRO A 496 -9.45 18.55 -40.18
N GLY A 497 -8.59 17.64 -40.67
CA GLY A 497 -9.02 16.51 -41.48
C GLY A 497 -9.88 15.51 -40.70
N GLN A 498 -9.57 15.31 -39.42
CA GLN A 498 -10.39 14.50 -38.52
C GLN A 498 -11.75 15.16 -38.23
N MET A 499 -11.81 16.48 -38.09
CA MET A 499 -13.08 17.19 -37.90
C MET A 499 -13.93 17.20 -39.18
N GLU A 500 -13.32 17.38 -40.35
CA GLU A 500 -13.99 17.19 -41.65
C GLU A 500 -14.60 15.78 -41.75
N GLN A 501 -13.86 14.76 -41.31
CA GLN A 501 -14.31 13.37 -41.28
C GLN A 501 -15.52 13.17 -40.34
N VAL A 502 -15.53 13.84 -39.18
CA VAL A 502 -16.68 13.81 -38.27
C VAL A 502 -17.93 14.34 -38.96
N ILE A 503 -17.86 15.52 -39.56
CA ILE A 503 -19.02 16.14 -40.21
C ILE A 503 -19.49 15.30 -41.41
N LEU A 504 -18.55 14.75 -42.18
CA LEU A 504 -18.87 13.90 -43.33
C LEU A 504 -19.57 12.61 -42.90
N ASN A 505 -19.06 11.91 -41.87
CA ASN A 505 -19.68 10.68 -41.35
C ASN A 505 -21.10 10.94 -40.83
N LEU A 506 -21.31 12.03 -40.09
CA LEU A 506 -22.64 12.40 -39.61
C LEU A 506 -23.59 12.76 -40.77
N SER A 507 -23.10 13.47 -41.78
CA SER A 507 -23.90 13.87 -42.95
C SER A 507 -24.31 12.67 -43.82
N VAL A 508 -23.42 11.69 -44.00
CA VAL A 508 -23.75 10.44 -44.72
C VAL A 508 -24.79 9.62 -43.96
N ASN A 509 -24.65 9.52 -42.63
CA ASN A 509 -25.66 8.83 -41.80
C ASN A 509 -27.01 9.55 -41.84
N ALA A 510 -27.01 10.89 -41.83
CA ALA A 510 -28.21 11.70 -41.99
C ALA A 510 -28.90 11.45 -43.34
N ARG A 511 -28.13 11.42 -44.44
CA ARG A 511 -28.67 11.08 -45.78
C ARG A 511 -29.33 9.72 -45.78
N ASP A 512 -28.64 8.70 -45.27
CA ASP A 512 -29.17 7.34 -45.27
C ASP A 512 -30.41 7.19 -44.38
N ALA A 513 -30.59 8.08 -43.39
CA ALA A 513 -31.78 8.18 -42.57
C ALA A 513 -32.93 8.97 -43.23
N MET A 514 -32.70 9.61 -44.38
CA MET A 514 -33.65 10.45 -45.13
C MET A 514 -33.82 9.98 -46.60
N PRO A 515 -34.24 8.72 -46.85
CA PRO A 515 -34.35 8.18 -48.21
C PRO A 515 -35.34 8.93 -49.11
N GLU A 516 -36.38 9.53 -48.53
CA GLU A 516 -37.40 10.32 -49.24
C GLU A 516 -37.06 11.83 -49.31
N GLY A 517 -35.83 12.20 -48.93
CA GLY A 517 -35.42 13.58 -48.74
C GLY A 517 -35.72 14.13 -47.35
N GLY A 518 -35.34 15.39 -47.12
CA GLY A 518 -35.47 16.01 -45.80
C GLY A 518 -34.56 17.22 -45.64
N ARG A 519 -34.24 17.57 -44.39
CA ARG A 519 -33.38 18.69 -44.05
C ARG A 519 -32.23 18.26 -43.16
N LEU A 520 -31.02 18.58 -43.59
CA LEU A 520 -29.79 18.45 -42.80
C LEU A 520 -29.32 19.84 -42.37
N THR A 521 -29.30 20.09 -41.07
CA THR A 521 -28.83 21.34 -40.47
C THR A 521 -27.48 21.13 -39.79
N ILE A 522 -26.50 21.96 -40.12
CA ILE A 522 -25.19 22.02 -39.44
C ILE A 522 -25.07 23.38 -38.78
N ARG A 523 -24.99 23.40 -37.46
CA ARG A 523 -24.98 24.64 -36.66
C ARG A 523 -23.74 24.71 -35.79
N THR A 524 -23.10 25.88 -35.72
CA THR A 524 -22.03 26.15 -34.76
C THR A 524 -22.47 27.22 -33.76
N ALA A 525 -22.13 27.06 -32.49
CA ALA A 525 -22.52 28.01 -31.44
C ALA A 525 -21.53 28.03 -30.26
N HIS A 526 -21.56 29.11 -29.47
CA HIS A 526 -20.82 29.19 -28.20
C HIS A 526 -21.71 28.70 -27.07
N VAL A 527 -21.16 27.86 -26.18
CA VAL A 527 -21.86 27.32 -25.01
C VAL A 527 -21.15 27.77 -23.74
N GLY A 528 -21.90 28.37 -22.82
CA GLY A 528 -21.39 28.83 -21.54
C GLY A 528 -21.06 27.68 -20.58
N VAL A 529 -20.20 27.96 -19.59
CA VAL A 529 -19.66 26.97 -18.63
C VAL A 529 -20.76 26.18 -17.90
N ALA A 530 -21.85 26.84 -17.51
CA ALA A 530 -22.95 26.20 -16.77
C ALA A 530 -23.79 25.23 -17.61
N GLU A 531 -23.98 25.53 -18.90
CA GLU A 531 -24.75 24.68 -19.82
C GLU A 531 -23.93 23.47 -20.30
N ALA A 532 -22.61 23.65 -20.49
CA ALA A 532 -21.70 22.54 -20.76
C ALA A 532 -21.62 21.55 -19.59
N ALA A 533 -21.54 22.04 -18.34
CA ALA A 533 -21.47 21.22 -17.13
C ALA A 533 -22.78 20.47 -16.82
N ALA A 534 -23.94 21.07 -17.09
CA ALA A 534 -25.24 20.47 -16.80
C ALA A 534 -25.62 19.31 -17.73
N ARG A 535 -25.10 19.28 -18.97
CA ARG A 535 -25.47 18.27 -19.98
C ARG A 535 -24.48 17.11 -20.12
N THR A 536 -23.22 17.27 -19.70
CA THR A 536 -22.15 16.28 -20.00
C THR A 536 -21.77 15.30 -18.88
N HIS A 537 -22.56 15.15 -17.81
CA HIS A 537 -22.36 14.13 -16.75
C HIS A 537 -20.88 13.88 -16.35
N ALA A 538 -20.11 14.97 -16.19
CA ALA A 538 -18.74 15.03 -15.60
C ALA A 538 -17.49 14.88 -16.49
N GLU A 539 -17.55 14.93 -17.84
CA GLU A 539 -16.32 14.74 -18.67
C GLU A 539 -15.72 15.98 -19.35
N ILE A 540 -16.39 17.14 -19.37
CA ILE A 540 -15.76 18.38 -19.87
C ILE A 540 -14.99 19.06 -18.73
N GLN A 541 -13.69 19.32 -18.91
CA GLN A 541 -12.92 20.20 -18.02
C GLN A 541 -13.63 21.55 -17.94
N ALA A 542 -14.10 21.94 -16.74
CA ALA A 542 -14.94 23.10 -16.51
C ALA A 542 -14.41 24.37 -17.24
N GLY A 543 -15.04 24.76 -18.35
CA GLY A 543 -14.60 25.85 -19.21
C GLY A 543 -15.58 26.14 -20.36
N PRO A 544 -15.43 27.29 -21.06
CA PRO A 544 -16.26 27.63 -22.22
C PRO A 544 -16.06 26.62 -23.36
N ALA A 545 -17.14 26.27 -24.05
CA ALA A 545 -17.12 25.27 -25.13
C ALA A 545 -17.70 25.83 -26.44
N VAL A 546 -17.26 25.27 -27.56
CA VAL A 546 -17.84 25.50 -28.89
C VAL A 546 -18.67 24.26 -29.26
N LEU A 547 -19.91 24.48 -29.67
CA LEU A 547 -20.84 23.45 -30.12
C LEU A 547 -20.77 23.31 -31.65
N LEU A 548 -20.63 22.08 -32.12
CA LEU A 548 -20.95 21.63 -33.47
C LEU A 548 -22.20 20.74 -33.38
N GLU A 549 -23.29 21.16 -33.99
CA GLU A 549 -24.54 20.41 -34.02
C GLU A 549 -24.84 19.96 -35.45
N VAL A 550 -25.11 18.66 -35.62
CA VAL A 550 -25.58 18.08 -36.88
C VAL A 550 -26.95 17.45 -36.65
N ARG A 551 -27.97 18.00 -37.31
CA ARG A 551 -29.36 17.62 -37.14
C ARG A 551 -29.99 17.18 -38.46
N ASP A 552 -30.61 16.00 -38.45
CA ASP A 552 -31.40 15.47 -39.55
C ASP A 552 -32.89 15.39 -39.19
N THR A 553 -33.74 15.32 -40.22
CA THR A 553 -35.19 15.09 -40.07
C THR A 553 -35.59 13.68 -40.52
N GLY A 554 -34.68 12.72 -40.39
CA GLY A 554 -34.86 11.35 -40.87
C GLY A 554 -35.70 10.46 -39.96
N ILE A 555 -35.53 9.16 -40.12
CA ILE A 555 -36.32 8.13 -39.41
C ILE A 555 -36.04 8.06 -37.90
N GLY A 556 -34.95 8.65 -37.41
CA GLY A 556 -34.55 8.58 -36.01
C GLY A 556 -34.24 7.15 -35.51
N MET A 557 -34.07 7.00 -34.19
CA MET A 557 -33.62 5.77 -33.55
C MET A 557 -34.38 5.50 -32.25
N THR A 558 -34.56 4.22 -31.90
CA THR A 558 -35.06 3.78 -30.58
C THR A 558 -33.98 3.92 -29.51
N ASP A 559 -34.36 3.92 -28.22
CA ASP A 559 -33.41 3.99 -27.10
C ASP A 559 -32.40 2.82 -27.10
N GLU A 560 -32.86 1.62 -27.47
CA GLU A 560 -32.02 0.42 -27.60
C GLU A 560 -30.93 0.60 -28.67
N ILE A 561 -31.27 1.20 -29.82
CA ILE A 561 -30.30 1.49 -30.88
C ILE A 561 -29.37 2.62 -30.43
N ARG A 562 -29.92 3.70 -29.87
CA ARG A 562 -29.18 4.90 -29.43
C ARG A 562 -28.03 4.57 -28.48
N THR A 563 -28.23 3.61 -27.56
CA THR A 563 -27.19 3.20 -26.60
C THR A 563 -26.02 2.45 -27.25
N ARG A 564 -26.22 1.91 -28.45
CA ARG A 564 -25.26 1.03 -29.14
C ARG A 564 -24.63 1.65 -30.38
N ILE A 565 -25.07 2.82 -30.82
CA ILE A 565 -24.63 3.43 -32.09
C ILE A 565 -23.13 3.71 -32.19
N PHE A 566 -22.45 3.87 -31.05
CA PHE A 566 -21.01 4.08 -31.00
C PHE A 566 -20.22 2.77 -30.85
N GLU A 567 -20.89 1.62 -30.74
CA GLU A 567 -20.24 0.31 -30.78
C GLU A 567 -19.62 0.08 -32.16
N PRO A 568 -18.33 -0.33 -32.24
CA PRO A 568 -17.71 -0.69 -33.51
C PRO A 568 -18.47 -1.82 -34.22
N PHE A 569 -18.64 -1.70 -35.53
CA PHE A 569 -19.37 -2.64 -36.41
C PHE A 569 -20.88 -2.73 -36.17
N PHE A 570 -21.43 -1.94 -35.25
CA PHE A 570 -22.88 -1.88 -35.07
C PHE A 570 -23.54 -1.16 -36.25
N THR A 571 -24.52 -1.80 -36.88
CA THR A 571 -25.32 -1.20 -37.94
C THR A 571 -26.73 -1.76 -37.94
N THR A 572 -27.69 -0.89 -38.25
CA THR A 572 -29.09 -1.25 -38.49
C THR A 572 -29.38 -1.51 -39.97
N LYS A 573 -28.37 -1.36 -40.84
CA LYS A 573 -28.49 -1.52 -42.30
C LYS A 573 -28.29 -2.98 -42.72
N PRO A 574 -28.87 -3.42 -43.86
CA PRO A 574 -28.67 -4.76 -44.39
C PRO A 574 -27.19 -5.09 -44.63
N ALA A 575 -26.84 -6.38 -44.59
CA ALA A 575 -25.47 -6.83 -44.83
C ALA A 575 -24.93 -6.27 -46.16
N GLY A 576 -23.76 -5.63 -46.10
CA GLY A 576 -23.12 -4.96 -47.25
C GLY A 576 -23.49 -3.49 -47.47
N HIS A 577 -24.42 -2.91 -46.70
CA HIS A 577 -24.90 -1.52 -46.85
C HIS A 577 -24.44 -0.57 -45.72
N GLY A 578 -23.33 -0.87 -45.07
CA GLY A 578 -22.74 -0.02 -44.05
C GLY A 578 -21.64 -0.75 -43.30
N THR A 579 -20.52 -0.08 -43.03
CA THR A 579 -19.39 -0.67 -42.31
C THR A 579 -19.63 -0.79 -40.80
N GLY A 580 -20.65 -0.08 -40.27
CA GLY A 580 -20.91 0.02 -38.83
C GLY A 580 -19.79 0.73 -38.05
N LEU A 581 -18.88 1.42 -38.76
CA LEU A 581 -17.69 2.01 -38.17
C LEU A 581 -17.76 3.55 -38.08
N GLY A 582 -18.57 4.21 -38.90
CA GLY A 582 -18.56 5.67 -39.04
C GLY A 582 -18.86 6.43 -37.73
N LEU A 583 -19.84 5.99 -36.95
CA LEU A 583 -20.18 6.63 -35.67
C LEU A 583 -19.15 6.31 -34.57
N ALA A 584 -18.59 5.11 -34.55
CA ALA A 584 -17.49 4.77 -33.65
C ALA A 584 -16.25 5.65 -33.91
N THR A 585 -15.96 5.95 -35.18
CA THR A 585 -14.93 6.94 -35.54
C THR A 585 -15.28 8.31 -34.99
N VAL A 586 -16.50 8.81 -35.22
CA VAL A 586 -16.93 10.12 -34.71
C VAL A 586 -16.69 10.23 -33.20
N TYR A 587 -17.09 9.21 -32.44
CA TYR A 587 -16.87 9.17 -31.00
C TYR A 587 -15.38 9.24 -30.64
N GLY A 588 -14.54 8.43 -31.31
CA GLY A 588 -13.09 8.42 -31.10
C GLY A 588 -12.44 9.78 -31.37
N ILE A 589 -12.75 10.41 -32.50
CA ILE A 589 -12.21 11.72 -32.90
C ILE A 589 -12.59 12.81 -31.91
N VAL A 590 -13.87 12.84 -31.50
CA VAL A 590 -14.37 13.84 -30.55
C VAL A 590 -13.67 13.69 -29.20
N LYS A 591 -13.53 12.46 -28.68
CA LYS A 591 -12.82 12.20 -27.42
C LYS A 591 -11.33 12.55 -27.51
N GLN A 592 -10.70 12.22 -28.63
CA GLN A 592 -9.29 12.53 -28.87
C GLN A 592 -9.01 14.03 -28.97
N SER A 593 -10.03 14.81 -29.37
CA SER A 593 -10.01 16.28 -29.39
C SER A 593 -10.40 16.91 -28.03
N GLY A 594 -10.50 16.11 -26.96
CA GLY A 594 -10.92 16.57 -25.62
C GLY A 594 -12.39 16.98 -25.54
N GLY A 595 -13.20 16.60 -26.52
CA GLY A 595 -14.62 16.93 -26.61
C GLY A 595 -15.55 15.82 -26.12
N THR A 596 -16.84 16.12 -26.12
CA THR A 596 -17.92 15.18 -25.78
C THR A 596 -19.02 15.24 -26.83
N ILE A 597 -19.65 14.10 -27.12
CA ILE A 597 -20.77 13.99 -28.06
C ILE A 597 -22.03 13.52 -27.33
N GLU A 598 -23.14 14.23 -27.54
CA GLU A 598 -24.48 13.87 -27.07
C GLU A 598 -25.39 13.59 -28.28
N VAL A 599 -26.30 12.63 -28.14
CA VAL A 599 -27.20 12.22 -29.22
C VAL A 599 -28.64 12.25 -28.73
N LEU A 600 -29.45 13.05 -29.42
CA LEU A 600 -30.89 13.15 -29.22
C LEU A 600 -31.58 12.56 -30.45
N SER A 601 -32.37 11.51 -30.27
CA SER A 601 -33.11 10.89 -31.38
C SER A 601 -34.36 10.21 -30.85
N GLN A 602 -35.44 10.28 -31.64
CA GLN A 602 -36.69 9.56 -31.42
C GLN A 602 -37.17 9.02 -32.77
N PRO A 603 -37.82 7.83 -32.81
CA PRO A 603 -38.37 7.30 -34.05
C PRO A 603 -39.32 8.30 -34.72
N GLY A 604 -39.09 8.59 -35.99
CA GLY A 604 -39.87 9.53 -36.81
C GLY A 604 -39.59 11.02 -36.61
N GLN A 605 -38.65 11.40 -35.73
CA GLN A 605 -38.32 12.82 -35.47
C GLN A 605 -36.90 13.22 -35.92
N GLY A 606 -36.16 12.30 -36.52
CA GLY A 606 -34.76 12.48 -36.90
C GLY A 606 -33.79 12.34 -35.74
N SER A 607 -32.55 12.77 -35.97
CA SER A 607 -31.48 12.71 -34.97
C SER A 607 -30.73 14.03 -34.89
N THR A 608 -30.24 14.36 -33.70
CA THR A 608 -29.39 15.50 -33.44
C THR A 608 -28.13 15.02 -32.71
N PHE A 609 -26.99 15.25 -33.32
CA PHE A 609 -25.67 15.00 -32.73
C PHE A 609 -25.09 16.34 -32.28
N GLN A 610 -24.80 16.48 -30.99
CA GLN A 610 -24.24 17.69 -30.40
C GLN A 610 -22.83 17.41 -29.90
N ILE A 611 -21.84 18.03 -30.53
CA ILE A 611 -20.43 17.86 -30.21
C ILE A 611 -19.94 19.12 -29.50
N TYR A 612 -19.45 18.95 -28.28
CA TYR A 612 -18.91 20.01 -27.45
C TYR A 612 -17.39 19.92 -27.44
N LEU A 613 -16.72 20.98 -27.93
CA LEU A 613 -15.26 21.09 -27.99
C LEU A 613 -14.77 22.17 -27.03
N PRO A 614 -13.64 21.96 -26.31
CA PRO A 614 -13.05 23.00 -25.48
C PRO A 614 -12.66 24.23 -26.31
N ARG A 615 -13.10 25.42 -25.89
CA ARG A 615 -12.71 26.67 -26.53
C ARG A 615 -11.31 27.06 -26.08
N VAL A 616 -10.49 27.54 -27.01
CA VAL A 616 -9.17 28.13 -26.73
C VAL A 616 -9.19 29.64 -26.97
N GLU A 617 -8.35 30.38 -26.25
CA GLU A 617 -8.23 31.85 -26.39
C GLU A 617 -7.13 32.27 -27.39
N GLU A 618 -6.31 31.34 -27.88
CA GLU A 618 -5.24 31.64 -28.85
C GLU A 618 -5.78 31.97 -30.23
N THR A 619 -5.43 33.16 -30.73
CA THR A 619 -5.61 33.58 -32.12
C THR A 619 -4.48 33.03 -32.99
N GLU A 620 -4.83 32.45 -34.13
CA GLU A 620 -3.96 31.82 -35.12
C GLU A 620 -2.60 32.52 -35.33
N ALA A 621 -1.52 31.72 -35.30
CA ALA A 621 -0.28 32.10 -35.97
C ALA A 621 -0.58 32.17 -37.48
N THR A 622 -0.45 33.36 -38.05
CA THR A 622 -0.63 33.67 -39.47
C THR A 622 -0.10 32.58 -40.39
N SER A 623 -0.99 31.88 -41.09
CA SER A 623 -0.60 31.12 -42.28
C SER A 623 -0.11 32.08 -43.37
N PRO A 624 0.97 31.75 -44.11
CA PRO A 624 1.49 32.59 -45.17
C PRO A 624 0.43 32.78 -46.26
N THR A 625 0.20 34.04 -46.59
CA THR A 625 -0.73 34.50 -47.63
C THR A 625 -0.32 33.94 -48.99
N ASP A 626 -1.32 33.59 -49.81
CA ASP A 626 -1.24 33.23 -51.23
C ASP A 626 -0.06 33.90 -51.96
N ALA A 627 0.99 33.13 -52.23
CA ALA A 627 1.97 33.50 -53.25
C ALA A 627 1.39 33.15 -54.63
N PRO A 628 1.51 34.03 -55.63
CA PRO A 628 0.98 33.77 -56.96
C PRO A 628 1.70 32.57 -57.60
N ALA A 629 0.93 31.68 -58.22
CA ALA A 629 1.41 30.46 -58.86
C ALA A 629 2.61 30.70 -59.80
N PRO A 630 3.70 29.92 -59.72
CA PRO A 630 4.81 30.00 -60.66
C PRO A 630 4.33 29.70 -62.09
N ARG A 631 4.69 30.59 -63.02
CA ARG A 631 4.24 30.57 -64.43
C ARG A 631 5.00 29.61 -65.35
N HIS A 632 5.81 28.69 -64.81
CA HIS A 632 6.46 27.64 -65.60
C HIS A 632 6.48 26.33 -64.79
N ILE A 633 5.62 25.37 -65.17
CA ILE A 633 5.56 24.04 -64.54
C ILE A 633 6.38 23.05 -65.36
N GLY A 634 7.65 23.37 -65.60
CA GLY A 634 8.59 22.55 -66.36
C GLY A 634 10.03 22.93 -66.06
N GLY A 635 10.95 22.02 -66.33
CA GLY A 635 12.37 22.17 -66.00
C GLY A 635 13.25 21.27 -66.87
N SER A 636 14.56 21.38 -66.73
CA SER A 636 15.55 20.52 -67.41
C SER A 636 16.46 19.79 -66.42
N GLU A 637 16.14 19.87 -65.13
CA GLU A 637 16.85 19.23 -64.04
C GLU A 637 16.76 17.69 -64.15
N THR A 638 17.78 17.03 -63.62
CA THR A 638 17.90 15.58 -63.52
C THR A 638 17.31 15.11 -62.20
N ILE A 639 16.31 14.24 -62.28
CA ILE A 639 15.59 13.65 -61.15
C ILE A 639 15.85 12.15 -61.10
N LEU A 640 16.31 11.67 -59.95
CA LEU A 640 16.37 10.23 -59.65
C LEU A 640 15.05 9.80 -59.00
N LEU A 641 14.23 9.05 -59.73
CA LEU A 641 12.94 8.53 -59.31
C LEU A 641 13.09 7.07 -58.82
N VAL A 642 12.69 6.82 -57.57
CA VAL A 642 12.77 5.52 -56.91
C VAL A 642 11.40 5.13 -56.36
N GLU A 643 10.81 4.07 -56.90
CA GLU A 643 9.48 3.58 -56.52
C GLU A 643 9.44 2.09 -56.84
N ASP A 644 8.92 1.27 -55.92
CA ASP A 644 8.88 -0.19 -56.07
C ASP A 644 7.71 -0.64 -56.96
N ALA A 645 6.57 0.04 -56.90
CA ALA A 645 5.43 -0.19 -57.77
C ALA A 645 5.72 0.32 -59.21
N GLU A 646 5.86 -0.63 -60.14
CA GLU A 646 6.17 -0.36 -61.55
C GLU A 646 5.20 0.63 -62.21
N ASP A 647 3.90 0.45 -62.02
CA ASP A 647 2.89 1.33 -62.63
C ASP A 647 2.94 2.78 -62.09
N VAL A 648 3.25 2.95 -60.80
CA VAL A 648 3.39 4.28 -60.17
C VAL A 648 4.68 4.96 -60.63
N ARG A 649 5.78 4.20 -60.70
CA ARG A 649 7.07 4.66 -61.24
C ARG A 649 6.92 5.12 -62.69
N ASP A 650 6.22 4.35 -63.51
CA ASP A 650 5.99 4.66 -64.91
C ASP A 650 5.08 5.88 -65.09
N LEU A 651 4.03 6.02 -64.29
CA LEU A 651 3.19 7.21 -64.30
C LEU A 651 3.98 8.47 -63.91
N ALA A 652 4.75 8.42 -62.81
CA ALA A 652 5.55 9.56 -62.37
C ALA A 652 6.61 9.93 -63.42
N ARG A 653 7.23 8.94 -64.06
CA ARG A 653 8.15 9.14 -65.19
C ARG A 653 7.46 9.86 -66.34
N ASP A 654 6.29 9.41 -66.74
CA ASP A 654 5.55 9.99 -67.87
C ASP A 654 5.12 11.45 -67.56
N ILE A 655 4.64 11.72 -66.34
CA ILE A 655 4.26 13.07 -65.89
C ILE A 655 5.47 14.01 -65.93
N LEU A 656 6.57 13.63 -65.29
CA LEU A 656 7.76 14.49 -65.19
C LEU A 656 8.49 14.63 -66.53
N GLY A 657 8.45 13.60 -67.38
CA GLY A 657 9.00 13.64 -68.74
C GLY A 657 8.26 14.62 -69.64
N LEU A 658 6.92 14.68 -69.55
CA LEU A 658 6.11 15.69 -70.25
C LEU A 658 6.46 17.13 -69.84
N MET A 659 7.08 17.30 -68.67
CA MET A 659 7.50 18.60 -68.14
C MET A 659 8.95 18.98 -68.47
N GLY A 660 9.66 18.13 -69.21
CA GLY A 660 11.02 18.38 -69.70
C GLY A 660 12.15 17.91 -68.78
N TYR A 661 11.85 17.30 -67.63
CA TYR A 661 12.86 16.81 -66.70
C TYR A 661 13.61 15.61 -67.27
N ASN A 662 14.91 15.51 -66.94
CA ASN A 662 15.73 14.35 -67.26
C ASN A 662 15.55 13.30 -66.16
N LEU A 663 15.06 12.11 -66.49
CA LEU A 663 14.67 11.12 -65.48
C LEU A 663 15.61 9.93 -65.47
N MET A 664 16.06 9.57 -64.28
CA MET A 664 16.73 8.31 -63.98
C MET A 664 15.80 7.53 -63.07
N THR A 665 15.53 6.26 -63.40
CA THR A 665 14.56 5.45 -62.64
C THR A 665 15.25 4.27 -61.99
N ALA A 666 14.83 3.93 -60.78
CA ALA A 666 15.20 2.70 -60.08
C ALA A 666 13.98 2.06 -59.42
N SER A 667 13.94 0.73 -59.38
CA SER A 667 12.87 -0.05 -58.76
C SER A 667 13.08 -0.33 -57.28
N ASN A 668 14.30 -0.13 -56.78
CA ASN A 668 14.65 -0.41 -55.40
C ASN A 668 15.87 0.43 -54.95
N PRO A 669 16.12 0.54 -53.64
CA PRO A 669 17.22 1.34 -53.10
C PRO A 669 18.61 0.93 -53.58
N VAL A 670 18.86 -0.37 -53.80
CA VAL A 670 20.17 -0.88 -54.24
C VAL A 670 20.46 -0.44 -55.66
N GLU A 671 19.46 -0.57 -56.54
CA GLU A 671 19.53 -0.06 -57.92
C GLU A 671 19.70 1.46 -57.94
N ALA A 672 18.98 2.21 -57.08
CA ALA A 672 19.11 3.66 -57.01
C ALA A 672 20.54 4.12 -56.63
N ILE A 673 21.18 3.42 -55.70
CA ILE A 673 22.58 3.68 -55.33
C ILE A 673 23.50 3.41 -56.51
N GLN A 674 23.34 2.28 -57.22
CA GLN A 674 24.14 1.95 -58.39
C GLN A 674 23.98 2.99 -59.51
N VAL A 675 22.73 3.33 -59.84
CA VAL A 675 22.38 4.34 -60.86
C VAL A 675 22.97 5.71 -60.52
N SER A 676 22.95 6.10 -59.24
CA SER A 676 23.59 7.34 -58.77
C SER A 676 25.12 7.28 -58.92
N GLN A 677 25.75 6.16 -58.58
CA GLN A 677 27.21 5.98 -58.67
C GLN A 677 27.72 5.97 -60.12
N ASP A 678 26.98 5.33 -61.02
CA ASP A 678 27.34 5.24 -62.44
C ASP A 678 27.14 6.57 -63.18
N HIS A 679 26.36 7.49 -62.61
CA HIS A 679 26.11 8.80 -63.19
C HIS A 679 27.10 9.87 -62.68
N SER A 680 27.93 10.37 -63.60
CA SER A 680 28.90 11.43 -63.32
C SER A 680 28.32 12.85 -63.30
N GLY A 681 27.07 13.05 -63.74
CA GLY A 681 26.41 14.37 -63.80
C GLY A 681 25.76 14.79 -62.48
N VAL A 682 25.19 15.99 -62.43
CA VAL A 682 24.51 16.49 -61.22
C VAL A 682 23.06 15.98 -61.19
N ILE A 683 22.69 15.30 -60.11
CA ILE A 683 21.30 14.93 -59.80
C ILE A 683 20.75 16.00 -58.86
N GLN A 684 19.73 16.73 -59.28
CA GLN A 684 19.18 17.85 -58.51
C GLN A 684 18.13 17.41 -57.49
N LEU A 685 17.39 16.34 -57.78
CA LEU A 685 16.31 15.85 -56.91
C LEU A 685 16.27 14.32 -56.86
N LEU A 686 16.18 13.77 -55.66
CA LEU A 686 15.74 12.41 -55.39
C LEU A 686 14.24 12.45 -55.11
N LEU A 687 13.45 11.75 -55.92
CA LEU A 687 12.03 11.48 -55.68
C LEU A 687 11.88 10.02 -55.30
N THR A 688 11.58 9.71 -54.03
CA THR A 688 11.59 8.32 -53.53
C THR A 688 10.34 7.97 -52.73
N ASP A 689 9.82 6.75 -52.85
CA ASP A 689 8.82 6.24 -51.90
C ASP A 689 9.42 6.14 -50.49
N VAL A 690 8.61 6.38 -49.47
CA VAL A 690 9.01 6.31 -48.06
C VAL A 690 9.20 4.86 -47.61
N VAL A 691 8.26 3.98 -48.00
CA VAL A 691 8.23 2.58 -47.59
C VAL A 691 8.59 1.72 -48.79
N MET A 692 9.76 1.09 -48.74
CA MET A 692 10.22 0.16 -49.78
C MET A 692 10.81 -1.10 -49.14
N PRO A 693 10.75 -2.26 -49.81
CA PRO A 693 11.39 -3.48 -49.34
C PRO A 693 12.91 -3.34 -49.14
N GLY A 694 13.41 -3.89 -48.04
CA GLY A 694 14.85 -3.97 -47.74
C GLY A 694 15.43 -2.72 -47.07
N MET A 695 15.27 -1.54 -47.69
CA MET A 695 15.76 -0.26 -47.17
C MET A 695 14.69 0.81 -47.34
N SER A 696 14.47 1.65 -46.32
CA SER A 696 13.49 2.74 -46.42
C SER A 696 13.98 3.86 -47.33
N GLY A 697 13.04 4.61 -47.92
CA GLY A 697 13.38 5.79 -48.70
C GLY A 697 14.22 6.80 -47.92
N ARG A 698 13.99 6.91 -46.60
CA ARG A 698 14.79 7.79 -45.74
C ARG A 698 16.25 7.34 -45.65
N GLN A 699 16.48 6.05 -45.41
CA GLN A 699 17.84 5.49 -45.35
C GLN A 699 18.57 5.66 -46.69
N LEU A 700 17.85 5.50 -47.80
CA LEU A 700 18.38 5.78 -49.14
C LEU A 700 18.75 7.25 -49.32
N ALA A 701 17.87 8.16 -48.91
CA ALA A 701 18.11 9.60 -48.98
C ALA A 701 19.34 10.02 -48.17
N ASP A 702 19.44 9.58 -46.91
CA ASP A 702 20.59 9.88 -46.05
C ASP A 702 21.91 9.39 -46.69
N ARG A 703 21.88 8.23 -47.35
CA ARG A 703 23.05 7.67 -48.03
C ARG A 703 23.43 8.48 -49.27
N LEU A 704 22.47 8.82 -50.11
CA LEU A 704 22.72 9.56 -51.36
C LEU A 704 23.10 11.02 -51.12
N VAL A 705 22.52 11.66 -50.09
CA VAL A 705 22.89 13.03 -49.70
C VAL A 705 24.32 13.09 -49.17
N ALA A 706 24.77 12.06 -48.45
CA ALA A 706 26.17 11.97 -48.01
C ALA A 706 27.16 11.87 -49.19
N ASP A 707 26.79 11.14 -50.24
CA ASP A 707 27.62 10.96 -51.44
C ASP A 707 27.48 12.14 -52.44
N ARG A 708 26.38 12.89 -52.41
CA ARG A 708 26.09 14.04 -53.28
C ARG A 708 25.63 15.28 -52.49
N PRO A 709 26.56 16.10 -51.97
CA PRO A 709 26.23 17.35 -51.28
C PRO A 709 25.51 18.31 -52.25
N GLY A 710 24.24 18.63 -51.95
CA GLY A 710 23.38 19.47 -52.79
C GLY A 710 22.20 18.73 -53.45
N LEU A 711 22.11 17.40 -53.29
CA LEU A 711 20.94 16.62 -53.69
C LEU A 711 19.73 17.02 -52.82
N LYS A 712 18.66 17.50 -53.46
CA LYS A 712 17.38 17.73 -52.78
C LYS A 712 16.58 16.42 -52.71
N VAL A 713 15.68 16.30 -51.74
CA VAL A 713 14.90 15.08 -51.53
C VAL A 713 13.42 15.42 -51.42
N LEU A 714 12.60 14.69 -52.18
CA LEU A 714 11.14 14.71 -52.14
C LEU A 714 10.66 13.27 -51.94
N PHE A 715 9.87 13.05 -50.90
CA PHE A 715 9.33 11.72 -50.60
C PHE A 715 7.94 11.51 -51.20
N MET A 716 7.60 10.29 -51.62
CA MET A 716 6.23 9.89 -51.98
C MET A 716 5.66 9.04 -50.86
N SER A 717 4.40 9.23 -50.47
CA SER A 717 3.81 8.43 -49.38
C SER A 717 2.31 8.25 -49.54
N GLY A 718 1.82 7.03 -49.27
CA GLY A 718 0.38 6.77 -49.11
C GLY A 718 -0.21 7.28 -47.80
N TYR A 719 0.61 7.80 -46.89
CA TYR A 719 0.20 8.34 -45.59
C TYR A 719 0.07 9.87 -45.64
N THR A 720 -0.76 10.43 -44.74
CA THR A 720 -0.94 11.88 -44.59
C THR A 720 0.29 12.57 -43.98
N ASP A 721 0.43 13.86 -44.25
CA ASP A 721 1.48 14.80 -43.78
C ASP A 721 2.07 14.49 -42.39
N ASN A 722 1.20 14.38 -41.38
CA ASN A 722 1.62 14.19 -39.99
C ASN A 722 2.01 12.75 -39.60
N ALA A 723 1.59 11.75 -40.36
CA ALA A 723 1.87 10.34 -40.03
C ALA A 723 3.33 9.97 -40.28
N ILE A 724 4.02 10.70 -41.16
CA ILE A 724 5.39 10.41 -41.60
C ILE A 724 6.42 11.11 -40.70
N VAL A 725 6.12 12.35 -40.29
CA VAL A 725 7.00 13.19 -39.46
C VAL A 725 7.15 12.64 -38.02
N HIS A 726 6.06 12.17 -37.42
CA HIS A 726 6.09 11.74 -36.01
C HIS A 726 6.33 10.23 -35.80
N HIS A 727 6.33 9.41 -36.85
CA HIS A 727 6.79 8.01 -36.78
C HIS A 727 8.33 7.87 -36.81
N GLY A 728 9.05 8.99 -36.75
CA GLY A 728 10.51 9.01 -36.88
C GLY A 728 10.99 8.58 -38.27
N VAL A 729 10.10 8.63 -39.27
CA VAL A 729 10.41 8.23 -40.64
C VAL A 729 10.97 9.40 -41.44
N LEU A 730 10.44 10.62 -41.25
CA LEU A 730 10.97 11.87 -41.79
C LEU A 730 11.01 12.95 -40.70
N ASP A 731 11.88 13.96 -40.84
CA ASP A 731 11.98 15.07 -39.89
C ASP A 731 10.91 16.14 -40.14
N PRO A 732 10.50 16.94 -39.14
CA PRO A 732 9.61 18.07 -39.34
C PRO A 732 10.15 19.04 -40.39
N GLY A 733 9.35 19.35 -41.41
CA GLY A 733 9.77 20.20 -42.55
C GLY A 733 10.35 19.44 -43.74
N THR A 734 10.37 18.10 -43.72
CA THR A 734 10.78 17.31 -44.89
C THR A 734 9.74 17.40 -46.01
N ALA A 735 10.17 17.66 -47.24
CA ALA A 735 9.27 17.73 -48.39
C ALA A 735 8.79 16.34 -48.83
N PHE A 736 7.47 16.20 -49.01
CA PHE A 736 6.86 14.98 -49.57
C PHE A 736 5.64 15.31 -50.44
N VAL A 737 5.17 14.33 -51.21
CA VAL A 737 3.94 14.33 -52.00
C VAL A 737 3.09 13.11 -51.63
N GLN A 738 1.79 13.34 -51.41
CA GLN A 738 0.88 12.28 -50.97
C GLN A 738 0.29 11.49 -52.14
N LYS A 739 0.35 10.16 -52.06
CA LYS A 739 -0.37 9.22 -52.94
C LYS A 739 -1.83 9.07 -52.45
N PRO A 740 -2.84 9.14 -53.33
CA PRO A 740 -2.73 9.39 -54.77
C PRO A 740 -2.51 10.87 -55.11
N PHE A 741 -1.54 11.13 -55.99
CA PHE A 741 -1.21 12.46 -56.50
C PHE A 741 -1.76 12.66 -57.92
N THR A 742 -2.10 13.91 -58.23
CA THR A 742 -2.38 14.35 -59.62
C THR A 742 -1.11 14.87 -60.28
N PRO A 743 -1.04 14.89 -61.63
CA PRO A 743 0.08 15.51 -62.34
C PRO A 743 0.38 16.92 -61.83
N ASP A 744 -0.61 17.80 -61.76
CA ASP A 744 -0.44 19.16 -61.23
C ASP A 744 0.15 19.21 -59.81
N SER A 745 -0.30 18.32 -58.91
CA SER A 745 0.19 18.29 -57.53
C SER A 745 1.64 17.83 -57.42
N LEU A 746 2.02 16.79 -58.17
CA LEU A 746 3.39 16.28 -58.22
C LEU A 746 4.33 17.35 -58.77
N SER A 747 3.93 17.97 -59.87
CA SER A 747 4.73 18.96 -60.58
C SER A 747 4.96 20.23 -59.78
N ARG A 748 3.91 20.71 -59.10
CA ARG A 748 4.03 21.87 -58.20
C ARG A 748 5.02 21.58 -57.08
N LYS A 749 4.94 20.39 -56.48
CA LYS A 749 5.80 20.02 -55.35
C LYS A 749 7.26 19.82 -55.77
N VAL A 750 7.49 19.21 -56.94
CA VAL A 750 8.83 19.10 -57.55
C VAL A 750 9.44 20.48 -57.77
N ARG A 751 8.67 21.42 -58.35
CA ARG A 751 9.15 22.79 -58.59
C ARG A 751 9.43 23.54 -57.29
N GLU A 752 8.53 23.44 -56.31
CA GLU A 752 8.69 24.02 -54.97
C GLU A 752 10.01 23.57 -54.32
N VAL A 753 10.30 22.26 -54.34
CA VAL A 753 11.55 21.72 -53.77
C VAL A 753 12.76 22.18 -54.57
N LEU A 754 12.71 22.10 -55.90
CA LEU A 754 13.83 22.50 -56.76
C LEU A 754 14.13 24.02 -56.68
N ASP A 755 13.14 24.87 -56.42
CA ASP A 755 13.29 26.33 -56.28
C ASP A 755 13.61 26.79 -54.85
N ALA A 756 13.39 25.96 -53.83
CA ALA A 756 13.73 26.29 -52.45
C ALA A 756 15.26 26.51 -52.30
N SER A 757 15.66 27.73 -51.94
CA SER A 757 17.07 28.14 -51.83
C SER A 757 17.87 27.40 -50.76
#